data_AF-A0A7C6AEK6-F1
#
_entry.id   AF-A0A7C6AEK6-F1
#
_cell.length_a   1.000
_cell.length_b   1.000
_cell.length_c   1.000
_cell.angle_alpha   90.00
_cell.angle_beta   90.00
_cell.angle_gamma   90.00
#
_symmetry.space_group_name_H-M   'P 1'
#
loop_
_entity.id
_entity.type
_entity.pdbx_description
1 polymer ?
#
loop_
_entity_poly.entity_id
_entity_poly.type
_entity_poly.pdbx_seq_one_letter_code
_entity_poly.pdbx_strand_id
1 'polypeptide(L)'
;LGASLYLAQIITIFLMYSLSSILMYIYVKQITEGDKIAAFVAAIFLTSNIYLITDRDATAIPFIDTIMMILPSIVCFIKCIKEESYVLATVAGLLFILTYGTFPNYRTTLFGFLILTLTLIYIYGKNGIKVQYRKNETSSVSFSLDTKLLCTHLKYLIVFCIAFLSASIWIFVSVSAGIKHFLTTLQNVSMPLWVIKSLKLYDVFRLIAKWGFYSGALGKPYVPYAESYFNNSLLVLSSYIPPILAFAAVLLPHSKKLTTYFSGIALLSLILISAPLPELYSSLTYYLPFMIVLRESAQWAILLIISYGILLGKTVSFIHRNLSNSSLQVTTLCLILVLLIFTAYPLTTGDVSKNWLNPDYKGSYLPNSYVEINNVVSSEYWSLLIPLRETYVSYNLSKIPLNAGNPYPLIFSKPIISGLGTEYVQSQNLDLIKKIHEIMLNKRYVNIAPYGTASASSNQNETLSSNLAIDRDYNTRWASAPSMPQWIEIAWNSTQELSKIRIIFESAFANDYVIETWNGTCWEKQIEVRNNTSLQPEYFFQQPIPTTKLRITFTKASVFNMVSIWELEAYAQTEGVSKFLGILGIKYLILEKCLILGKAYDVSELHINQSKNFILIKEWNEIDLYDNTHALQKLYTATNIL
;
A
#
# COMPACT_ATOMS: atom_id res chain seq x y z
N LEU A 1 4.89 20.82 18.44
CA LEU A 1 3.89 21.81 17.96
C LEU A 1 2.46 21.52 18.41
N GLY A 2 2.10 20.32 18.90
CA GLY A 2 0.73 20.05 19.38
C GLY A 2 -0.36 20.16 18.29
N ALA A 3 0.03 20.30 17.02
CA ALA A 3 -0.88 20.38 15.89
C ALA A 3 -1.47 18.99 15.60
N SER A 4 -2.77 18.94 15.30
CA SER A 4 -3.40 17.71 14.81
C SER A 4 -2.77 17.29 13.48
N LEU A 5 -2.80 15.99 13.18
CA LEU A 5 -2.29 15.43 11.92
C LEU A 5 -2.88 16.16 10.70
N TYR A 6 -4.18 16.44 10.75
CA TYR A 6 -4.91 17.18 9.72
C TYR A 6 -4.33 18.59 9.50
N LEU A 7 -4.11 19.34 10.58
CA LEU A 7 -3.55 20.69 10.49
C LEU A 7 -2.12 20.66 9.93
N ALA A 8 -1.30 19.69 10.36
CA ALA A 8 0.06 19.51 9.85
C ALA A 8 0.09 19.19 8.34
N GLN A 9 -0.85 18.37 7.86
CA GLN A 9 -0.98 18.05 6.44
C GLN A 9 -1.37 19.27 5.61
N ILE A 10 -2.36 20.06 6.05
CA ILE A 10 -2.79 21.27 5.35
C ILE A 10 -1.64 22.28 5.26
N ILE A 11 -0.93 22.52 6.36
CA ILE A 11 0.21 23.43 6.39
C ILE A 11 1.28 22.96 5.41
N THR A 12 1.60 21.66 5.41
CA THR A 12 2.57 21.08 4.49
C THR A 12 2.16 21.28 3.03
N ILE A 13 0.92 20.94 2.65
CA ILE A 13 0.43 21.09 1.28
C ILE A 13 0.45 22.57 0.85
N PHE A 14 0.01 23.47 1.71
CA PHE A 14 0.04 24.91 1.44
C PHE A 14 1.47 25.41 1.18
N LEU A 15 2.42 25.01 2.01
CA LEU A 15 3.83 25.36 1.86
C LEU A 15 4.41 24.78 0.56
N MET A 16 4.12 23.53 0.23
CA MET A 16 4.59 22.88 -1.01
C MET A 16 4.12 23.61 -2.27
N TYR A 17 2.82 23.93 -2.35
CA TYR A 17 2.24 24.66 -3.49
C TYR A 17 2.81 26.07 -3.60
N SER A 18 2.88 26.79 -2.47
CA SER A 18 3.40 28.16 -2.41
C SER A 18 4.86 28.22 -2.85
N LEU A 19 5.70 27.32 -2.31
CA LEU A 19 7.11 27.30 -2.60
C LEU A 19 7.39 26.85 -4.05
N SER A 20 6.63 25.89 -4.57
CA SER A 20 6.72 25.48 -5.99
C SER A 20 6.38 26.62 -6.94
N SER A 21 5.32 27.38 -6.64
CA SER A 21 4.92 28.55 -7.40
C SER A 21 6.02 29.63 -7.36
N ILE A 22 6.60 29.92 -6.20
CA ILE A 22 7.71 30.86 -6.04
C ILE A 22 8.94 30.41 -6.85
N LEU A 23 9.30 29.13 -6.77
CA LEU A 23 10.44 28.58 -7.50
C LEU A 23 10.23 28.65 -9.02
N MET A 24 9.03 28.34 -9.49
CA MET A 24 8.66 28.47 -10.89
C MET A 24 8.71 29.93 -11.35
N TYR A 25 8.22 30.87 -10.52
CA TYR A 25 8.34 32.30 -10.78
C TYR A 25 9.81 32.70 -10.95
N ILE A 26 10.69 32.29 -10.03
CA ILE A 26 12.12 32.63 -10.11
C ILE A 26 12.77 31.99 -11.35
N TYR A 27 12.50 30.71 -11.61
CA TYR A 27 12.99 29.98 -12.78
C TYR A 27 12.61 30.69 -14.08
N VAL A 28 11.31 30.95 -14.29
CA VAL A 28 10.82 31.60 -15.50
C VAL A 28 11.34 33.02 -15.63
N LYS A 29 11.37 33.79 -14.53
CA LYS A 29 11.95 35.15 -14.53
C LYS A 29 13.41 35.13 -14.95
N GLN A 30 14.20 34.13 -14.55
CA GLN A 30 15.60 34.03 -14.93
C GLN A 30 15.77 33.71 -16.42
N ILE A 31 15.02 32.78 -16.98
CA ILE A 31 15.15 32.40 -18.41
C ILE A 31 14.54 33.44 -19.37
N THR A 32 13.56 34.23 -18.90
CA THR A 32 12.86 35.27 -19.68
C THR A 32 13.44 36.68 -19.52
N GLU A 33 14.69 36.81 -19.04
CA GLU A 33 15.38 38.11 -18.86
C GLU A 33 14.65 39.08 -17.92
N GLY A 34 14.02 38.57 -16.87
CA GLY A 34 13.37 39.39 -15.84
C GLY A 34 11.90 39.70 -16.10
N ASP A 35 11.25 39.03 -17.06
CA ASP A 35 9.82 39.22 -17.37
C ASP A 35 8.91 38.74 -16.23
N LYS A 36 8.55 39.68 -15.33
CA LYS A 36 7.75 39.40 -14.13
C LYS A 36 6.35 38.89 -14.44
N ILE A 37 5.73 39.37 -15.51
CA ILE A 37 4.36 38.96 -15.90
C ILE A 37 4.39 37.52 -16.41
N ALA A 38 5.35 37.20 -17.27
CA ALA A 38 5.50 35.82 -17.77
C ALA A 38 5.77 34.84 -16.62
N ALA A 39 6.64 35.24 -15.69
CA ALA A 39 6.93 34.45 -14.51
C ALA A 39 5.72 34.23 -13.60
N PHE A 40 4.92 35.28 -13.38
CA PHE A 40 3.71 35.21 -12.55
C PHE A 40 2.67 34.25 -13.13
N VAL A 41 2.39 34.37 -14.44
CA VAL A 41 1.43 33.50 -15.13
C VAL A 41 1.91 32.05 -15.13
N ALA A 42 3.20 31.81 -15.39
CA ALA A 42 3.77 30.46 -15.38
C ALA A 42 3.69 29.79 -14.00
N ALA A 43 3.93 30.56 -12.93
CA ALA A 43 3.86 30.08 -11.55
C ALA A 43 2.44 29.66 -11.13
N ILE A 44 1.44 30.45 -11.51
CA ILE A 44 0.04 30.11 -11.28
C ILE A 44 -0.35 28.89 -12.13
N PHE A 45 -0.02 28.87 -13.41
CA PHE A 45 -0.33 27.75 -14.30
C PHE A 45 0.22 26.41 -13.79
N LEU A 46 1.46 26.40 -13.30
CA LEU A 46 2.09 25.21 -12.72
C LEU A 46 1.23 24.56 -11.63
N THR A 47 0.56 25.37 -10.82
CA THR A 47 -0.23 24.95 -9.65
C THR A 47 -1.74 24.91 -9.90
N SER A 48 -2.19 25.30 -11.10
CA SER A 48 -3.62 25.38 -11.46
C SER A 48 -3.86 24.95 -12.92
N ASN A 49 -3.59 23.67 -13.19
CA ASN A 49 -3.81 23.08 -14.51
C ASN A 49 -4.52 21.72 -14.41
N ILE A 50 -5.06 21.27 -15.53
CA ILE A 50 -5.92 20.08 -15.61
C ILE A 50 -5.16 18.78 -15.28
N TYR A 51 -3.83 18.71 -15.51
CA TYR A 51 -3.08 17.52 -15.18
C TYR A 51 -3.20 17.16 -13.68
N LEU A 52 -3.19 18.18 -12.81
CA LEU A 52 -3.26 18.00 -11.36
C LEU A 52 -4.55 17.34 -10.87
N ILE A 53 -5.64 17.37 -11.66
CA ILE A 53 -6.94 16.84 -11.25
C ILE A 53 -7.27 15.47 -11.85
N THR A 54 -6.43 14.97 -12.77
CA THR A 54 -6.67 13.73 -13.52
C THR A 54 -6.82 12.48 -12.66
N ASP A 55 -6.17 12.46 -11.49
CA ASP A 55 -6.21 11.37 -10.52
C ASP A 55 -6.27 11.94 -9.09
N ARG A 56 -7.05 13.02 -8.91
CA ARG A 56 -7.20 13.71 -7.62
C ARG A 56 -5.85 14.06 -6.97
N ASP A 57 -5.77 13.96 -5.65
CA ASP A 57 -4.58 14.20 -4.83
C ASP A 57 -3.41 13.26 -5.18
N ALA A 58 -3.69 12.07 -5.74
CA ALA A 58 -2.68 11.11 -6.17
C ALA A 58 -1.84 11.59 -7.37
N THR A 59 -2.35 12.52 -8.19
CA THR A 59 -1.52 13.23 -9.19
C THR A 59 -1.08 14.60 -8.69
N ALA A 60 -1.96 15.34 -8.03
CA ALA A 60 -1.69 16.72 -7.61
C ALA A 60 -0.49 16.82 -6.67
N ILE A 61 -0.43 15.99 -5.61
CA ILE A 61 0.60 16.08 -4.58
C ILE A 61 1.97 15.59 -5.11
N PRO A 62 2.10 14.39 -5.71
CA PRO A 62 3.40 13.91 -6.18
C PRO A 62 4.00 14.77 -7.31
N PHE A 63 3.16 15.39 -8.14
CA PHE A 63 3.64 16.33 -9.15
C PHE A 63 4.31 17.55 -8.49
N ILE A 64 3.63 18.21 -7.55
CA ILE A 64 4.18 19.37 -6.85
C ILE A 64 5.41 18.99 -6.02
N ASP A 65 5.41 17.81 -5.41
CA ASP A 65 6.57 17.27 -4.70
C ASP A 65 7.80 17.11 -5.63
N THR A 66 7.59 16.53 -6.81
CA THR A 66 8.63 16.39 -7.84
C THR A 66 9.20 17.75 -8.26
N ILE A 67 8.33 18.75 -8.46
CA ILE A 67 8.75 20.11 -8.80
C ILE A 67 9.55 20.75 -7.65
N MET A 68 9.12 20.55 -6.41
CA MET A 68 9.81 21.04 -5.23
C MET A 68 11.21 20.46 -5.08
N MET A 69 11.41 19.19 -5.43
CA MET A 69 12.71 18.54 -5.35
C MET A 69 13.67 19.02 -6.45
N ILE A 70 13.14 19.37 -7.63
CA ILE A 70 13.96 19.70 -8.81
C ILE A 70 14.32 21.19 -8.89
N LEU A 71 13.33 22.09 -8.79
CA LEU A 71 13.53 23.51 -9.12
C LEU A 71 14.52 24.27 -8.22
N PRO A 72 14.67 24.01 -6.91
CA PRO A 72 15.64 24.75 -6.08
C PRO A 72 17.05 24.68 -6.63
N SER A 73 17.47 23.47 -7.02
CA SER A 73 18.79 23.22 -7.60
C SER A 73 18.95 23.91 -8.95
N ILE A 74 17.96 23.78 -9.85
CA ILE A 74 18.00 24.37 -11.20
C ILE A 74 18.03 25.89 -11.14
N VAL A 75 17.19 26.51 -10.31
CA VAL A 75 17.16 27.98 -10.10
C VAL A 75 18.49 28.48 -9.57
N CYS A 76 19.10 27.77 -8.62
CA CYS A 76 20.41 28.10 -8.09
C CYS A 76 21.49 27.98 -9.17
N PHE A 77 21.44 26.93 -10.00
CA PHE A 77 22.41 26.70 -11.06
C PHE A 77 22.32 27.73 -12.21
N ILE A 78 21.12 28.17 -12.59
CA ILE A 78 20.99 29.26 -13.58
C ILE A 78 21.58 30.56 -13.01
N LYS A 79 21.36 30.84 -11.71
CA LYS A 79 21.97 31.98 -11.03
C LYS A 79 23.50 31.87 -11.02
N CYS A 80 24.04 30.68 -10.77
CA CYS A 80 25.47 30.38 -10.90
C CYS A 80 26.03 30.78 -12.27
N ILE A 81 25.37 30.39 -13.36
CA ILE A 81 25.83 30.72 -14.73
C ILE A 81 25.83 32.24 -14.96
N LYS A 82 24.84 32.95 -14.43
CA LYS A 82 24.73 34.42 -14.59
C LYS A 82 25.75 35.19 -13.75
N GLU A 83 26.07 34.70 -12.57
CA GLU A 83 26.99 35.35 -11.62
C GLU A 83 28.42 34.76 -11.68
N GLU A 84 28.65 33.78 -12.54
CA GLU A 84 29.94 33.09 -12.72
C GLU A 84 30.53 32.53 -11.41
N SER A 85 29.67 32.05 -10.50
CA SER A 85 30.06 31.70 -9.12
C SER A 85 30.14 30.19 -8.86
N TYR A 86 31.33 29.69 -8.56
CA TYR A 86 31.54 28.29 -8.15
C TYR A 86 30.82 27.95 -6.84
N VAL A 87 30.63 28.90 -5.93
CA VAL A 87 29.88 28.69 -4.68
C VAL A 87 28.44 28.32 -4.99
N LEU A 88 27.80 29.04 -5.92
CA LEU A 88 26.44 28.72 -6.35
C LEU A 88 26.36 27.40 -7.11
N ALA A 89 27.39 27.03 -7.90
CA ALA A 89 27.46 25.70 -8.52
C ALA A 89 27.46 24.59 -7.46
N THR A 90 28.28 24.74 -6.41
CA THR A 90 28.34 23.79 -5.30
C THR A 90 27.00 23.70 -4.56
N VAL A 91 26.39 24.84 -4.21
CA VAL A 91 25.08 24.87 -3.54
C VAL A 91 24.00 24.22 -4.41
N ALA A 92 23.99 24.49 -5.72
CA ALA A 92 23.07 23.85 -6.64
C ALA A 92 23.24 22.32 -6.66
N GLY A 93 24.48 21.82 -6.69
CA GLY A 93 24.77 20.38 -6.63
C GLY A 93 24.32 19.74 -5.32
N LEU A 94 24.53 20.41 -4.18
CA LEU A 94 24.04 19.95 -2.86
C LEU A 94 22.51 19.92 -2.80
N LEU A 95 21.84 20.94 -3.33
CA LEU A 95 20.38 20.96 -3.41
C LEU A 95 19.82 19.88 -4.33
N PHE A 96 20.60 19.39 -5.31
CA PHE A 96 20.15 18.34 -6.22
C PHE A 96 19.94 16.99 -5.53
N ILE A 97 20.52 16.78 -4.34
CA ILE A 97 20.26 15.57 -3.52
C ILE A 97 18.77 15.45 -3.18
N LEU A 98 18.03 16.56 -3.11
CA LEU A 98 16.58 16.55 -2.84
C LEU A 98 15.82 15.68 -3.85
N THR A 99 16.35 15.47 -5.07
CA THR A 99 15.73 14.59 -6.05
C THR A 99 15.75 13.10 -5.63
N TYR A 100 16.55 12.73 -4.64
CA TYR A 100 16.50 11.43 -3.97
C TYR A 100 15.45 11.34 -2.85
N GLY A 101 14.66 12.39 -2.62
CA GLY A 101 13.60 12.38 -1.59
C GLY A 101 12.57 11.26 -1.77
N THR A 102 12.44 10.71 -2.98
CA THR A 102 11.58 9.56 -3.29
C THR A 102 12.34 8.24 -3.46
N PHE A 103 13.60 8.13 -3.04
CA PHE A 103 14.39 6.89 -3.17
C PHE A 103 13.63 5.67 -2.59
N PRO A 104 13.58 4.51 -3.30
CA PRO A 104 14.36 4.14 -4.47
C PRO A 104 13.81 4.61 -5.82
N ASN A 105 12.76 5.42 -5.88
CA ASN A 105 12.25 5.98 -7.14
C ASN A 105 13.22 7.06 -7.69
N TYR A 106 13.92 6.71 -8.77
CA TYR A 106 14.95 7.53 -9.41
C TYR A 106 14.42 8.41 -10.56
N ARG A 107 13.10 8.40 -10.82
CA ARG A 107 12.45 9.24 -11.86
C ARG A 107 12.67 10.73 -11.62
N THR A 108 12.55 11.17 -10.37
CA THR A 108 12.72 12.59 -9.98
C THR A 108 14.11 13.09 -10.34
N THR A 109 15.16 12.30 -10.02
CA THR A 109 16.55 12.61 -10.39
C THR A 109 16.75 12.67 -11.90
N LEU A 110 16.15 11.74 -12.66
CA LEU A 110 16.20 11.74 -14.12
C LEU A 110 15.56 13.00 -14.72
N PHE A 111 14.36 13.37 -14.26
CA PHE A 111 13.69 14.61 -14.68
C PHE A 111 14.50 15.85 -14.28
N GLY A 112 15.14 15.84 -13.10
CA GLY A 112 16.04 16.89 -12.67
C GLY A 112 17.19 17.10 -13.66
N PHE A 113 17.87 16.03 -14.08
CA PHE A 113 18.95 16.10 -15.07
C PHE A 113 18.44 16.52 -16.44
N LEU A 114 17.26 16.03 -16.85
CA LEU A 114 16.65 16.38 -18.13
C LEU A 114 16.32 17.88 -18.19
N ILE A 115 15.65 18.43 -17.17
CA ILE A 115 15.30 19.85 -17.10
C ILE A 115 16.57 20.72 -17.00
N LEU A 116 17.57 20.30 -16.21
CA LEU A 116 18.86 20.98 -16.12
C LEU A 116 19.55 21.05 -17.49
N THR A 117 19.60 19.93 -18.20
CA THR A 117 20.23 19.81 -19.53
C THR A 117 19.51 20.64 -20.57
N LEU A 118 18.18 20.55 -20.65
CA LEU A 118 17.37 21.37 -21.56
C LEU A 118 17.54 22.87 -21.26
N THR A 119 17.56 23.25 -19.98
CA THR A 119 17.80 24.63 -19.57
C THR A 119 19.19 25.12 -20.00
N LEU A 120 20.23 24.28 -19.83
CA LEU A 120 21.59 24.57 -20.27
C LEU A 120 21.69 24.73 -21.79
N ILE A 121 21.07 23.82 -22.55
CA ILE A 121 21.00 23.89 -24.02
C ILE A 121 20.35 25.20 -24.45
N TYR A 122 19.27 25.63 -23.79
CA TYR A 122 18.64 26.92 -24.07
C TYR A 122 19.58 28.10 -23.79
N ILE A 123 20.19 28.16 -22.60
CA ILE A 123 21.07 29.26 -22.20
C ILE A 123 22.28 29.35 -23.15
N TYR A 124 22.89 28.22 -23.47
CA TYR A 124 23.99 28.17 -24.44
C TYR A 124 23.51 28.52 -25.86
N GLY A 125 22.41 27.94 -26.34
CA GLY A 125 21.90 28.18 -27.68
C GLY A 125 21.50 29.65 -27.92
N LYS A 126 21.04 30.32 -26.87
CA LYS A 126 20.70 31.74 -26.92
C LYS A 126 21.92 32.64 -27.15
N ASN A 127 23.01 32.37 -26.42
CA ASN A 127 24.17 33.27 -26.31
C ASN A 127 25.39 32.82 -27.13
N GLY A 128 25.60 31.50 -27.23
CA GLY A 128 26.78 30.87 -27.84
C GLY A 128 26.60 30.40 -29.29
N ILE A 129 25.37 30.41 -29.83
CA ILE A 129 25.13 30.10 -31.25
C ILE A 129 24.85 31.40 -32.01
N LYS A 130 25.75 31.76 -32.93
CA LYS A 130 25.52 32.81 -33.92
C LYS A 130 25.30 32.18 -35.29
N VAL A 131 24.18 32.52 -35.91
CA VAL A 131 23.83 32.11 -37.27
C VAL A 131 24.06 33.32 -38.17
N GLN A 132 24.98 33.22 -39.11
CA GLN A 132 25.21 34.25 -40.13
C GLN A 132 24.60 33.78 -41.45
N TYR A 133 23.68 34.59 -41.97
CA TYR A 133 23.11 34.38 -43.30
C TYR A 133 23.88 35.26 -44.30
N ARG A 134 24.65 34.64 -45.20
CA ARG A 134 25.31 35.35 -46.30
C ARG A 134 24.49 35.20 -47.57
N LYS A 135 23.99 36.32 -48.08
CA LYS A 135 23.20 36.39 -49.31
C LYS A 135 24.15 36.71 -50.47
N ASN A 136 24.83 35.68 -51.00
CA ASN A 136 25.50 35.72 -52.32
C ASN A 136 24.74 34.81 -53.31
N GLU A 137 25.17 34.74 -54.58
CA GLU A 137 24.55 33.96 -55.67
C GLU A 137 24.22 32.50 -55.31
N THR A 138 24.90 31.94 -54.31
CA THR A 138 24.44 30.78 -53.54
C THR A 138 24.22 31.18 -52.07
N SER A 139 22.99 31.06 -51.58
CA SER A 139 22.68 31.34 -50.17
C SER A 139 23.41 30.35 -49.26
N SER A 140 24.36 30.82 -48.46
CA SER A 140 25.09 29.98 -47.50
C SER A 140 24.77 30.40 -46.06
N VAL A 141 24.46 29.41 -45.22
CA VAL A 141 24.23 29.56 -43.79
C VAL A 141 25.49 29.07 -43.07
N SER A 142 26.18 29.96 -42.34
CA SER A 142 27.30 29.56 -41.49
C SER A 142 26.90 29.61 -40.01
N PHE A 143 27.31 28.57 -39.28
CA PHE A 143 27.12 28.45 -37.84
C PHE A 143 28.44 28.68 -37.13
N SER A 144 28.49 29.60 -36.17
CA SER A 144 29.64 29.73 -35.27
C SER A 144 29.21 29.42 -33.84
N LEU A 145 29.94 28.50 -33.21
CA LEU A 145 29.76 28.07 -31.83
C LEU A 145 30.80 28.74 -30.93
N ASP A 146 30.36 29.35 -29.83
CA ASP A 146 31.25 29.90 -28.81
C ASP A 146 31.80 28.78 -27.91
N THR A 147 32.94 28.22 -28.32
CA THR A 147 33.61 27.14 -27.59
C THR A 147 34.07 27.57 -26.20
N LYS A 148 34.38 28.86 -26.00
CA LYS A 148 34.81 29.37 -24.69
C LYS A 148 33.63 29.39 -23.72
N LEU A 149 32.47 29.89 -24.15
CA LEU A 149 31.25 29.87 -23.34
C LEU A 149 30.83 28.42 -22.99
N LEU A 150 30.92 27.50 -23.96
CA LEU A 150 30.63 26.09 -23.74
C LEU A 150 31.53 25.49 -22.65
N CYS A 151 32.85 25.71 -22.76
CA CYS A 151 33.81 25.27 -21.75
C CYS A 151 33.52 25.86 -20.36
N THR A 152 33.12 27.13 -20.29
CA THR A 152 32.73 27.77 -19.02
C THR A 152 31.51 27.10 -18.40
N HIS A 153 30.44 26.88 -19.16
CA HIS A 153 29.25 26.17 -18.64
C HIS A 153 29.58 24.74 -18.19
N LEU A 154 30.43 24.02 -18.94
CA LEU A 154 30.87 22.69 -18.58
C LEU A 154 31.67 22.67 -17.26
N LYS A 155 32.51 23.68 -16.99
CA LYS A 155 33.22 23.81 -15.71
C LYS A 155 32.24 23.91 -14.53
N TYR A 156 31.22 24.75 -14.63
CA TYR A 156 30.21 24.86 -13.57
C TYR A 156 29.40 23.57 -13.41
N LEU A 157 29.08 22.90 -14.52
CA LEU A 157 28.42 21.60 -14.48
C LEU A 157 29.29 20.54 -13.80
N ILE A 158 30.61 20.54 -14.03
CA ILE A 158 31.55 19.64 -13.33
C ILE A 158 31.53 19.91 -11.83
N VAL A 159 31.62 21.17 -11.39
CA VAL A 159 31.57 21.52 -9.96
C VAL A 159 30.25 21.11 -9.33
N PHE A 160 29.13 21.34 -10.04
CA PHE A 160 27.81 20.85 -9.65
C PHE A 160 27.78 19.33 -9.48
N CYS A 161 28.30 18.58 -10.46
CA CYS A 161 28.33 17.12 -10.43
C CYS A 161 29.21 16.59 -9.30
N ILE A 162 30.38 17.21 -9.04
CA ILE A 162 31.25 16.83 -7.93
C ILE A 162 30.51 17.03 -6.60
N ALA A 163 29.90 18.20 -6.39
CA ALA A 163 29.16 18.49 -5.16
C ALA A 163 27.99 17.51 -4.96
N PHE A 164 27.22 17.24 -6.02
CA PHE A 164 26.13 16.27 -5.99
C PHE A 164 26.64 14.86 -5.65
N LEU A 165 27.66 14.36 -6.34
CA LEU A 165 28.21 13.02 -6.13
C LEU A 165 28.78 12.86 -4.71
N SER A 166 29.54 13.85 -4.24
CA SER A 166 30.12 13.84 -2.88
C SER A 166 29.03 13.76 -1.81
N ALA A 167 27.96 14.51 -1.97
CA ALA A 167 26.90 14.53 -0.98
C ALA A 167 25.93 13.33 -1.11
N SER A 168 25.99 12.62 -2.24
CA SER A 168 25.23 11.39 -2.50
C SER A 168 25.98 10.10 -2.10
N ILE A 169 27.20 10.21 -1.56
CA ILE A 169 28.09 9.07 -1.31
C ILE A 169 27.44 7.96 -0.46
N TRP A 170 26.63 8.34 0.53
CA TRP A 170 25.93 7.39 1.39
C TRP A 170 24.88 6.57 0.64
N ILE A 171 24.15 7.19 -0.29
CA ILE A 171 23.16 6.50 -1.13
C ILE A 171 23.87 5.50 -2.05
N PHE A 172 25.01 5.88 -2.63
CA PHE A 172 25.82 4.97 -3.43
C PHE A 172 26.30 3.76 -2.63
N VAL A 173 26.77 3.97 -1.39
CA VAL A 173 27.16 2.87 -0.50
C VAL A 173 25.98 1.94 -0.23
N SER A 174 24.81 2.48 0.14
CA SER A 174 23.60 1.68 0.38
C SER A 174 23.12 0.90 -0.85
N VAL A 175 23.09 1.52 -2.03
CA VAL A 175 22.71 0.87 -3.29
C VAL A 175 23.72 -0.21 -3.67
N SER A 176 25.03 0.09 -3.56
CA SER A 176 26.10 -0.85 -3.92
C SER A 176 26.09 -2.11 -3.05
N ALA A 177 25.78 -1.97 -1.75
CA ALA A 177 25.64 -3.10 -0.84
C ALA A 177 24.50 -4.05 -1.23
N GLY A 178 23.42 -3.52 -1.81
CA GLY A 178 22.24 -4.29 -2.22
C GLY A 178 22.17 -4.66 -3.71
N ILE A 179 23.12 -4.21 -4.55
CA ILE A 179 22.93 -4.17 -6.00
C ILE A 179 22.71 -5.55 -6.62
N LYS A 180 23.37 -6.59 -6.09
CA LYS A 180 23.22 -7.97 -6.56
C LYS A 180 21.79 -8.50 -6.35
N HIS A 181 21.19 -8.18 -5.20
CA HIS A 181 19.80 -8.52 -4.88
C HIS A 181 18.81 -7.70 -5.74
N PHE A 182 19.04 -6.40 -5.89
CA PHE A 182 18.21 -5.56 -6.76
C PHE A 182 18.19 -6.06 -8.21
N LEU A 183 19.35 -6.41 -8.77
CA LEU A 183 19.44 -6.92 -10.14
C LEU A 183 18.76 -8.28 -10.32
N THR A 184 18.88 -9.19 -9.35
CA THR A 184 18.17 -10.48 -9.40
C THR A 184 16.66 -10.32 -9.31
N THR A 185 16.17 -9.43 -8.45
CA THR A 185 14.73 -9.11 -8.38
C THR A 185 14.23 -8.46 -9.67
N LEU A 186 14.98 -7.50 -10.24
CA LEU A 186 14.62 -6.83 -11.50
C LEU A 186 14.57 -7.79 -12.69
N GLN A 187 15.43 -8.82 -12.74
CA GLN A 187 15.39 -9.85 -13.78
C GLN A 187 14.16 -10.77 -13.67
N ASN A 188 13.64 -10.97 -12.46
CA ASN A 188 12.50 -11.86 -12.20
C ASN A 188 11.14 -11.16 -12.32
N VAL A 189 11.10 -9.82 -12.33
CA VAL A 189 9.87 -9.05 -12.48
C VAL A 189 9.72 -8.61 -13.93
N SER A 190 8.79 -9.22 -14.67
CA SER A 190 8.34 -8.63 -15.93
C SER A 190 7.66 -7.29 -15.63
N MET A 191 8.31 -6.18 -16.01
CA MET A 191 7.73 -4.84 -15.88
C MET A 191 7.09 -4.45 -17.23
N PRO A 192 5.79 -4.71 -17.44
CA PRO A 192 5.14 -4.34 -18.69
C PRO A 192 5.17 -2.83 -18.89
N LEU A 193 5.42 -2.41 -20.14
CA LEU A 193 5.25 -1.03 -20.57
C LEU A 193 3.79 -0.63 -20.47
N TRP A 194 3.51 0.54 -19.89
CA TRP A 194 2.14 1.04 -19.75
C TRP A 194 1.94 2.24 -20.67
N VAL A 195 1.67 1.93 -21.94
CA VAL A 195 1.29 2.91 -22.96
C VAL A 195 -0.22 2.87 -23.12
N ILE A 196 -0.90 3.95 -22.74
CA ILE A 196 -2.36 4.06 -22.87
C ILE A 196 -2.69 4.28 -24.35
N LYS A 197 -2.97 3.19 -25.07
CA LYS A 197 -3.25 3.19 -26.52
C LYS A 197 -4.48 4.02 -26.92
N SER A 198 -5.38 4.33 -25.98
CA SER A 198 -6.60 5.10 -26.22
C SER A 198 -6.43 6.62 -26.13
N LEU A 199 -5.28 7.14 -25.66
CA LEU A 199 -5.07 8.58 -25.47
C LEU A 199 -5.06 9.34 -26.80
N LYS A 200 -6.02 10.25 -26.95
CA LYS A 200 -6.12 11.10 -28.13
C LYS A 200 -5.25 12.34 -27.96
N LEU A 201 -4.63 12.78 -29.05
CA LEU A 201 -3.77 13.97 -29.05
C LEU A 201 -4.49 15.22 -28.55
N TYR A 202 -5.78 15.36 -28.87
CA TYR A 202 -6.60 16.50 -28.44
C TYR A 202 -6.90 16.51 -26.93
N ASP A 203 -6.83 15.37 -26.24
CA ASP A 203 -6.96 15.29 -24.77
C ASP A 203 -5.64 15.64 -24.11
N VAL A 204 -4.56 15.06 -24.61
CA VAL A 204 -3.19 15.34 -24.16
C VAL A 204 -2.83 16.82 -24.34
N PHE A 205 -3.28 17.44 -25.43
CA PHE A 205 -3.12 18.87 -25.69
C PHE A 205 -3.71 19.75 -24.58
N ARG A 206 -4.78 19.28 -23.93
CA ARG A 206 -5.43 19.94 -22.79
C ARG A 206 -4.90 19.49 -21.43
N LEU A 207 -3.77 18.76 -21.41
CA LEU A 207 -3.17 18.14 -20.22
C LEU A 207 -3.99 17.00 -19.60
N ILE A 208 -4.92 16.40 -20.36
CA ILE A 208 -5.62 15.17 -19.96
C ILE A 208 -4.76 13.99 -20.45
N ALA A 209 -3.72 13.66 -19.70
CA ALA A 209 -2.75 12.63 -20.06
C ALA A 209 -3.14 11.23 -19.55
N LYS A 210 -4.07 11.13 -18.60
CA LYS A 210 -4.72 9.91 -18.12
C LYS A 210 -5.94 10.31 -17.30
N TRP A 211 -6.77 9.33 -16.96
CA TRP A 211 -7.70 9.46 -15.84
C TRP A 211 -7.47 8.33 -14.84
N GLY A 212 -7.57 8.65 -13.56
CA GLY A 212 -7.62 7.65 -12.49
C GLY A 212 -8.90 6.82 -12.60
N PHE A 213 -8.77 5.50 -12.61
CA PHE A 213 -9.91 4.59 -12.54
C PHE A 213 -10.05 4.04 -11.14
N TYR A 214 -11.22 4.24 -10.55
CA TYR A 214 -11.53 3.73 -9.22
C TYR A 214 -12.65 2.73 -9.32
N SER A 215 -12.51 1.58 -8.65
CA SER A 215 -13.63 0.68 -8.42
C SER A 215 -14.63 1.45 -7.56
N GLY A 216 -15.72 1.94 -8.16
CA GLY A 216 -16.63 2.84 -7.46
C GLY A 216 -17.48 2.12 -6.41
N ALA A 217 -18.46 2.84 -5.88
CA ALA A 217 -19.41 2.36 -4.89
C ALA A 217 -20.46 1.56 -5.66
N LEU A 218 -20.97 0.48 -5.06
CA LEU A 218 -21.94 -0.42 -5.71
C LEU A 218 -21.40 -1.15 -6.96
N GLY A 219 -20.08 -1.29 -7.12
CA GLY A 219 -19.49 -2.05 -8.23
C GLY A 219 -19.52 -1.34 -9.60
N LYS A 220 -19.76 -0.03 -9.64
CA LYS A 220 -19.66 0.77 -10.88
C LYS A 220 -18.31 1.48 -10.95
N PRO A 221 -17.56 1.45 -12.07
CA PRO A 221 -16.31 2.20 -12.19
C PRO A 221 -16.57 3.72 -12.13
N TYR A 222 -15.75 4.44 -11.36
CA TYR A 222 -15.77 5.91 -11.28
C TYR A 222 -14.46 6.49 -11.81
N VAL A 223 -14.59 7.60 -12.54
CA VAL A 223 -13.47 8.34 -13.13
C VAL A 223 -13.62 9.81 -12.71
N PRO A 224 -12.71 10.37 -11.88
CA PRO A 224 -12.88 11.70 -11.31
C PRO A 224 -13.02 12.80 -12.34
N TYR A 225 -14.09 13.59 -12.26
CA TYR A 225 -14.38 14.76 -13.11
C TYR A 225 -14.44 14.51 -14.63
N ALA A 226 -14.06 13.33 -15.12
CA ALA A 226 -13.92 13.04 -16.53
C ALA A 226 -15.18 13.37 -17.31
N GLU A 227 -16.35 13.04 -16.76
CA GLU A 227 -17.64 13.38 -17.35
C GLU A 227 -17.80 14.89 -17.57
N SER A 228 -17.39 15.73 -16.62
CA SER A 228 -17.41 17.19 -16.79
C SER A 228 -16.50 17.63 -17.94
N TYR A 229 -15.30 17.06 -18.05
CA TYR A 229 -14.32 17.42 -19.09
C TYR A 229 -14.58 16.79 -20.47
N PHE A 230 -15.57 15.90 -20.57
CA PHE A 230 -16.05 15.32 -21.83
C PHE A 230 -17.39 15.88 -22.28
N ASN A 231 -18.31 16.17 -21.34
CA ASN A 231 -19.70 16.51 -21.68
C ASN A 231 -20.04 18.00 -21.49
N ASN A 232 -19.33 18.71 -20.61
CA ASN A 232 -19.61 20.14 -20.41
C ASN A 232 -18.91 20.97 -21.49
N SER A 233 -19.69 21.47 -22.46
CA SER A 233 -19.16 22.22 -23.61
C SER A 233 -18.34 23.44 -23.21
N LEU A 234 -18.74 24.17 -22.15
CA LEU A 234 -18.00 25.35 -21.69
C LEU A 234 -16.63 24.93 -21.13
N LEU A 235 -16.60 23.90 -20.27
CA LEU A 235 -15.35 23.42 -19.69
C LEU A 235 -14.41 22.83 -20.76
N VAL A 236 -14.97 22.08 -21.72
CA VAL A 236 -14.24 21.57 -22.88
C VAL A 236 -13.62 22.71 -23.68
N LEU A 237 -14.40 23.72 -24.07
CA LEU A 237 -13.88 24.85 -24.86
C LEU A 237 -12.84 25.66 -24.07
N SER A 238 -13.12 25.97 -22.81
CA SER A 238 -12.19 26.72 -21.96
C SER A 238 -10.86 25.97 -21.74
N SER A 239 -10.89 24.64 -21.65
CA SER A 239 -9.67 23.83 -21.47
C SER A 239 -8.69 23.88 -22.65
N TYR A 240 -9.14 24.26 -23.85
CA TYR A 240 -8.26 24.48 -25.00
C TYR A 240 -7.56 25.85 -24.98
N ILE A 241 -8.08 26.84 -24.24
CA ILE A 241 -7.58 28.21 -24.29
C ILE A 241 -6.12 28.31 -23.79
N PRO A 242 -5.74 27.77 -22.60
CA PRO A 242 -4.36 27.84 -22.13
C PRO A 242 -3.32 27.25 -23.09
N PRO A 243 -3.47 26.02 -23.64
CA PRO A 243 -2.49 25.46 -24.57
C PRO A 243 -2.48 26.18 -25.93
N ILE A 244 -3.62 26.68 -26.43
CA ILE A 244 -3.64 27.53 -27.64
C ILE A 244 -2.84 28.81 -27.42
N LEU A 245 -3.06 29.50 -26.30
CA LEU A 245 -2.30 30.70 -25.96
C LEU A 245 -0.81 30.39 -25.76
N ALA A 246 -0.46 29.22 -25.23
CA ALA A 246 0.93 28.79 -25.16
C ALA A 246 1.55 28.67 -26.56
N PHE A 247 0.93 27.96 -27.50
CA PHE A 247 1.50 27.86 -28.86
C PHE A 247 1.47 29.17 -29.67
N ALA A 248 0.53 30.08 -29.38
CA ALA A 248 0.52 31.42 -29.95
C ALA A 248 1.82 32.19 -29.66
N ALA A 249 2.59 31.81 -28.64
CA ALA A 249 3.89 32.40 -28.32
C ALA A 249 4.90 32.30 -29.48
N VAL A 250 4.77 31.32 -30.38
CA VAL A 250 5.64 31.16 -31.56
C VAL A 250 5.49 32.34 -32.53
N LEU A 251 4.30 32.95 -32.58
CA LEU A 251 3.98 34.08 -33.46
C LEU A 251 4.56 35.42 -32.94
N LEU A 252 5.11 35.44 -31.72
CA LEU A 252 5.59 36.67 -31.10
C LEU A 252 6.89 37.19 -31.77
N PRO A 253 6.97 38.50 -32.10
CA PRO A 253 8.12 39.06 -32.81
C PRO A 253 9.39 39.13 -31.94
N HIS A 254 9.27 39.39 -30.64
CA HIS A 254 10.39 39.76 -29.76
C HIS A 254 10.88 38.67 -28.79
N SER A 255 10.65 37.39 -29.08
CA SER A 255 11.16 36.30 -28.24
C SER A 255 11.36 34.97 -28.98
N LYS A 256 11.57 35.03 -30.31
CA LYS A 256 11.54 33.85 -31.19
C LYS A 256 12.43 32.71 -30.71
N LYS A 257 13.67 32.97 -30.29
CA LYS A 257 14.57 31.89 -29.79
C LYS A 257 14.00 31.13 -28.60
N LEU A 258 13.39 31.84 -27.64
CA LEU A 258 12.80 31.22 -26.44
C LEU A 258 11.52 30.48 -26.81
N THR A 259 10.63 31.14 -27.56
CA THR A 259 9.32 30.58 -27.85
C THR A 259 9.39 29.41 -28.82
N THR A 260 10.30 29.42 -29.81
CA THR A 260 10.51 28.25 -30.68
C THR A 260 11.12 27.07 -29.92
N TYR A 261 12.10 27.32 -29.05
CA TYR A 261 12.76 26.29 -28.27
C TYR A 261 11.77 25.53 -27.35
N PHE A 262 11.04 26.27 -26.50
CA PHE A 262 10.08 25.65 -25.59
C PHE A 262 8.84 25.10 -26.31
N SER A 263 8.47 25.63 -27.48
CA SER A 263 7.42 25.01 -28.32
C SER A 263 7.88 23.69 -28.91
N GLY A 264 9.16 23.56 -29.27
CA GLY A 264 9.75 22.28 -29.68
C GLY A 264 9.71 21.24 -28.57
N ILE A 265 10.07 21.63 -27.33
CA ILE A 265 9.97 20.73 -26.16
C ILE A 265 8.52 20.34 -25.89
N ALA A 266 7.58 21.30 -25.95
CA ALA A 266 6.17 21.03 -25.76
C ALA A 266 5.65 20.05 -26.82
N LEU A 267 5.99 20.25 -28.10
CA LEU A 267 5.56 19.39 -29.19
C LEU A 267 6.17 17.98 -29.09
N LEU A 268 7.45 17.86 -28.74
CA LEU A 268 8.08 16.57 -28.47
C LEU A 268 7.38 15.83 -27.31
N SER A 269 7.09 16.56 -26.23
CA SER A 269 6.42 16.01 -25.06
C SER A 269 4.99 15.55 -25.39
N LEU A 270 4.24 16.32 -26.18
CA LEU A 270 2.93 15.92 -26.70
C LEU A 270 3.01 14.60 -27.49
N ILE A 271 4.00 14.45 -28.38
CA ILE A 271 4.19 13.24 -29.18
C ILE A 271 4.53 12.04 -28.28
N LEU A 272 5.38 12.23 -27.28
CA LEU A 272 5.78 11.16 -26.36
C LEU A 272 4.65 10.70 -25.44
N ILE A 273 3.73 11.61 -25.05
CA ILE A 273 2.56 11.27 -24.23
C ILE A 273 1.47 10.62 -25.08
N SER A 274 1.15 11.25 -26.22
CA SER A 274 0.01 10.86 -27.06
C SER A 274 0.29 9.58 -27.84
N ALA A 275 -0.78 8.92 -28.28
CA ALA A 275 -0.74 7.63 -28.94
C ALA A 275 -0.67 7.64 -30.48
N PRO A 276 -0.29 8.70 -31.24
CA PRO A 276 -0.28 8.57 -32.70
C PRO A 276 0.72 7.50 -33.18
N LEU A 277 1.71 7.14 -32.35
CA LEU A 277 2.62 6.02 -32.56
C LEU A 277 2.90 5.32 -31.20
N PRO A 278 2.00 4.48 -30.66
CA PRO A 278 2.25 3.74 -29.43
C PRO A 278 3.50 2.85 -29.58
N GLU A 279 3.69 2.37 -30.81
CA GLU A 279 4.84 1.61 -31.28
C GLU A 279 6.14 2.41 -31.24
N LEU A 280 6.10 3.74 -31.47
CA LEU A 280 7.28 4.59 -31.35
C LEU A 280 7.74 4.66 -29.91
N TYR A 281 6.81 4.86 -28.96
CA TYR A 281 7.18 4.92 -27.54
C TYR A 281 7.74 3.58 -27.05
N SER A 282 7.09 2.47 -27.41
CA SER A 282 7.61 1.14 -27.08
C SER A 282 8.96 0.86 -27.72
N SER A 283 9.17 1.29 -28.98
CA SER A 283 10.45 1.16 -29.67
C SER A 283 11.54 2.01 -29.01
N LEU A 284 11.24 3.24 -28.65
CA LEU A 284 12.17 4.12 -27.92
C LEU A 284 12.57 3.49 -26.59
N THR A 285 11.62 2.93 -25.83
CA THR A 285 11.95 2.23 -24.57
C THR A 285 12.76 0.96 -24.77
N TYR A 286 12.64 0.31 -25.93
CA TYR A 286 13.42 -0.87 -26.28
C TYR A 286 14.87 -0.51 -26.63
N TYR A 287 15.09 0.53 -27.46
CA TYR A 287 16.42 0.94 -27.89
C TYR A 287 17.15 1.85 -26.90
N LEU A 288 16.43 2.54 -26.02
CA LEU A 288 16.98 3.41 -24.98
C LEU A 288 16.59 2.85 -23.61
N PRO A 289 17.39 1.93 -23.02
CA PRO A 289 17.01 1.23 -21.79
C PRO A 289 16.70 2.15 -20.60
N PHE A 290 17.31 3.34 -20.54
CA PHE A 290 17.01 4.33 -19.50
C PHE A 290 15.59 4.90 -19.60
N MET A 291 14.91 4.77 -20.74
CA MET A 291 13.51 5.19 -20.90
C MET A 291 12.52 4.21 -20.26
N ILE A 292 12.93 2.97 -19.93
CA ILE A 292 12.10 2.01 -19.17
C ILE A 292 11.70 2.60 -17.80
N VAL A 293 12.55 3.47 -17.26
CA VAL A 293 12.29 4.24 -16.02
C VAL A 293 11.04 5.12 -16.16
N LEU A 294 10.78 5.60 -17.37
CA LEU A 294 9.63 6.35 -17.79
C LEU A 294 8.60 5.46 -18.49
N ARG A 295 8.37 4.23 -18.01
CA ARG A 295 7.47 3.24 -18.65
C ARG A 295 6.02 3.70 -18.90
N GLU A 296 5.59 4.78 -18.26
CA GLU A 296 4.26 5.40 -18.45
C GLU A 296 4.44 6.70 -19.21
N SER A 297 3.86 6.78 -20.42
CA SER A 297 4.02 7.93 -21.31
C SER A 297 3.49 9.24 -20.73
N ALA A 298 2.47 9.19 -19.87
CA ALA A 298 1.90 10.36 -19.20
C ALA A 298 2.92 11.15 -18.34
N GLN A 299 4.02 10.51 -17.92
CA GLN A 299 5.06 11.15 -17.10
C GLN A 299 5.78 12.30 -17.82
N TRP A 300 5.78 12.29 -19.16
CA TRP A 300 6.31 13.40 -19.97
C TRP A 300 5.50 14.70 -19.83
N ALA A 301 4.32 14.65 -19.20
CA ALA A 301 3.51 15.84 -18.90
C ALA A 301 4.27 16.89 -18.07
N ILE A 302 5.27 16.50 -17.27
CA ILE A 302 6.10 17.46 -16.51
C ILE A 302 6.77 18.48 -17.43
N LEU A 303 7.43 18.01 -18.49
CA LEU A 303 8.09 18.90 -19.47
C LEU A 303 7.08 19.73 -20.26
N LEU A 304 5.92 19.13 -20.57
CA LEU A 304 4.84 19.82 -21.26
C LEU A 304 4.29 20.98 -20.43
N ILE A 305 4.01 20.75 -19.14
CA ILE A 305 3.47 21.76 -18.21
C ILE A 305 4.46 22.91 -18.00
N ILE A 306 5.76 22.60 -17.79
CA ILE A 306 6.79 23.63 -17.66
C ILE A 306 6.87 24.47 -18.94
N SER A 307 6.88 23.83 -20.10
CA SER A 307 6.95 24.52 -21.41
C SER A 307 5.70 25.37 -21.66
N TYR A 308 4.51 24.83 -21.40
CA TYR A 308 3.25 25.57 -21.50
C TYR A 308 3.23 26.77 -20.56
N GLY A 309 3.66 26.63 -19.31
CA GLY A 309 3.73 27.74 -18.37
C GLY A 309 4.59 28.90 -18.89
N ILE A 310 5.80 28.59 -19.40
CA ILE A 310 6.72 29.59 -19.96
C ILE A 310 6.10 30.28 -21.18
N LEU A 311 5.57 29.50 -22.12
CA LEU A 311 5.01 30.01 -23.37
C LEU A 311 3.74 30.84 -23.13
N LEU A 312 2.80 30.32 -22.32
CA LEU A 312 1.60 31.03 -21.89
C LEU A 312 1.96 32.35 -21.23
N GLY A 313 2.94 32.33 -20.32
CA GLY A 313 3.43 33.55 -19.68
C GLY A 313 3.98 34.57 -20.66
N LYS A 314 4.72 34.14 -21.69
CA LYS A 314 5.22 35.04 -22.75
C LYS A 314 4.09 35.64 -23.59
N THR A 315 3.09 34.85 -23.96
CA THR A 315 1.91 35.34 -24.70
C THR A 315 1.16 36.38 -23.88
N VAL A 316 0.86 36.08 -22.61
CA VAL A 316 0.13 37.01 -21.73
C VAL A 316 0.94 38.27 -21.45
N SER A 317 2.26 38.16 -21.24
CA SER A 317 3.15 39.32 -21.06
C SER A 317 3.17 40.21 -22.30
N PHE A 318 3.19 39.63 -23.51
CA PHE A 318 3.12 40.40 -24.75
C PHE A 318 1.79 41.13 -24.89
N ILE A 319 0.66 40.46 -24.64
CA ILE A 319 -0.67 41.08 -24.69
C ILE A 319 -0.74 42.21 -23.67
N HIS A 320 -0.34 41.96 -22.42
CA HIS A 320 -0.32 42.96 -21.36
C HIS A 320 0.51 44.19 -21.72
N ARG A 321 1.71 44.02 -22.29
CA ARG A 321 2.58 45.15 -22.64
C ARG A 321 2.06 45.97 -23.83
N ASN A 322 1.30 45.35 -24.72
CA ASN A 322 0.77 46.01 -25.92
C ASN A 322 -0.59 46.69 -25.69
N LEU A 323 -1.21 46.53 -24.52
CA LEU A 323 -2.44 47.22 -24.17
C LEU A 323 -2.13 48.64 -23.67
N SER A 324 -2.82 49.63 -24.24
CA SER A 324 -2.63 51.06 -23.96
C SER A 324 -3.14 51.50 -22.59
N ASN A 325 -4.12 50.80 -22.03
CA ASN A 325 -4.80 51.18 -20.78
C ASN A 325 -4.43 50.22 -19.64
N SER A 326 -4.03 50.76 -18.48
CA SER A 326 -3.73 50.00 -17.26
C SER A 326 -4.92 49.15 -16.78
N SER A 327 -6.16 49.62 -16.98
CA SER A 327 -7.36 48.83 -16.69
C SER A 327 -7.42 47.58 -17.57
N LEU A 328 -7.12 47.69 -18.87
CA LEU A 328 -7.13 46.55 -19.79
C LEU A 328 -6.02 45.55 -19.43
N GLN A 329 -4.87 46.04 -19.01
CA GLN A 329 -3.76 45.22 -18.53
C GLN A 329 -4.15 44.36 -17.32
N VAL A 330 -4.78 44.97 -16.31
CA VAL A 330 -5.27 44.26 -15.11
C VAL A 330 -6.37 43.27 -15.48
N THR A 331 -7.35 43.68 -16.29
CA THR A 331 -8.43 42.77 -16.72
C THR A 331 -7.91 41.55 -17.47
N THR A 332 -6.84 41.68 -18.28
CA THR A 332 -6.22 40.56 -18.98
C THR A 332 -5.65 39.54 -17.99
N LEU A 333 -4.95 40.00 -16.94
CA LEU A 333 -4.42 39.11 -15.90
C LEU A 333 -5.54 38.46 -15.09
N CYS A 334 -6.59 39.21 -14.73
CA CYS A 334 -7.76 38.67 -14.05
C CYS A 334 -8.46 37.60 -14.90
N LEU A 335 -8.64 37.84 -16.20
CA LEU A 335 -9.27 36.88 -17.11
C LEU A 335 -8.46 35.58 -17.22
N ILE A 336 -7.13 35.67 -17.31
CA ILE A 336 -6.27 34.48 -17.28
C ILE A 336 -6.40 33.73 -15.95
N LEU A 337 -6.43 34.45 -14.83
CA LEU A 337 -6.56 33.82 -13.51
C LEU A 337 -7.93 33.14 -13.35
N VAL A 338 -9.01 33.80 -13.78
CA VAL A 338 -10.36 33.22 -13.82
C VAL A 338 -10.41 31.99 -14.73
N LEU A 339 -9.77 32.03 -15.90
CA LEU A 339 -9.69 30.90 -16.82
C LEU A 339 -8.99 29.69 -16.17
N LEU A 340 -7.84 29.90 -15.52
CA LEU A 340 -7.10 28.82 -14.86
C LEU A 340 -7.89 28.24 -13.67
N ILE A 341 -8.52 29.10 -12.86
CA ILE A 341 -9.42 28.66 -11.77
C ILE A 341 -10.60 27.86 -12.31
N PHE A 342 -11.23 28.32 -13.38
CA PHE A 342 -12.40 27.67 -13.98
C PHE A 342 -12.03 26.32 -14.59
N THR A 343 -10.93 26.27 -15.35
CA THR A 343 -10.47 25.03 -15.99
C THR A 343 -9.92 24.01 -15.02
N ALA A 344 -9.44 24.43 -13.84
CA ALA A 344 -8.98 23.54 -12.77
C ALA A 344 -9.88 23.62 -11.52
N TYR A 345 -11.19 23.83 -11.70
CA TYR A 345 -12.16 24.04 -10.61
C TYR A 345 -12.13 22.99 -9.48
N PRO A 346 -11.78 21.70 -9.70
CA PRO A 346 -11.72 20.75 -8.61
C PRO A 346 -10.65 21.11 -7.57
N LEU A 347 -9.58 21.81 -7.96
CA LEU A 347 -8.57 22.31 -7.02
C LEU A 347 -9.14 23.43 -6.14
N THR A 348 -9.92 24.33 -6.72
CA THR A 348 -10.40 25.54 -6.03
C THR A 348 -11.65 25.29 -5.20
N THR A 349 -12.50 24.36 -5.62
CA THR A 349 -13.63 23.85 -4.83
C THR A 349 -13.17 22.92 -3.71
N GLY A 350 -11.94 22.41 -3.78
CA GLY A 350 -11.45 21.35 -2.89
C GLY A 350 -12.05 19.98 -3.21
N ASP A 351 -12.70 19.83 -4.36
CA ASP A 351 -13.23 18.53 -4.77
C ASP A 351 -12.10 17.52 -5.02
N VAL A 352 -10.88 17.95 -5.36
CA VAL A 352 -9.71 17.05 -5.47
C VAL A 352 -9.55 16.14 -4.25
N SER A 353 -9.83 16.63 -3.04
CA SER A 353 -9.80 15.82 -1.81
C SER A 353 -11.15 15.17 -1.45
N LYS A 354 -12.23 15.44 -2.19
CA LYS A 354 -13.57 14.89 -1.97
C LYS A 354 -13.53 13.38 -1.84
N ASN A 355 -13.97 12.89 -0.70
CA ASN A 355 -14.05 11.48 -0.47
C ASN A 355 -15.11 10.90 -1.42
N TRP A 356 -14.65 10.06 -2.35
CA TRP A 356 -15.56 9.56 -3.38
C TRP A 356 -16.52 8.49 -2.81
N LEU A 357 -16.18 7.87 -1.66
CA LEU A 357 -17.04 6.93 -0.93
C LEU A 357 -18.16 7.66 -0.17
N ASN A 358 -17.84 8.83 0.40
CA ASN A 358 -18.81 9.72 1.01
C ASN A 358 -18.59 11.16 0.51
N PRO A 359 -19.29 11.56 -0.56
CA PRO A 359 -19.17 12.87 -1.20
C PRO A 359 -19.35 14.08 -0.27
N ASP A 360 -19.97 13.91 0.90
CA ASP A 360 -20.18 14.96 1.88
C ASP A 360 -18.88 15.34 2.63
N TYR A 361 -17.84 14.50 2.55
CA TYR A 361 -16.57 14.70 3.23
C TYR A 361 -15.42 14.96 2.25
N LYS A 362 -14.41 15.69 2.72
CA LYS A 362 -13.14 15.93 2.01
C LYS A 362 -11.99 15.37 2.85
N GLY A 363 -11.16 14.54 2.23
CA GLY A 363 -10.06 13.81 2.85
C GLY A 363 -10.39 12.35 3.19
N SER A 364 -9.43 11.67 3.82
CA SER A 364 -9.64 10.36 4.43
C SER A 364 -10.07 10.52 5.89
N TYR A 365 -10.91 9.61 6.37
CA TYR A 365 -11.22 9.49 7.80
C TYR A 365 -11.00 8.04 8.23
N LEU A 366 -10.39 7.85 9.40
CA LEU A 366 -10.42 6.55 10.07
C LEU A 366 -11.81 6.38 10.70
N PRO A 367 -12.43 5.20 10.60
CA PRO A 367 -13.69 4.94 11.29
C PRO A 367 -13.59 5.23 12.79
N ASN A 368 -14.67 5.70 13.40
CA ASN A 368 -14.70 6.02 14.83
C ASN A 368 -14.33 4.81 15.70
N SER A 369 -14.58 3.57 15.23
CA SER A 369 -14.17 2.35 15.93
C SER A 369 -12.67 2.34 16.29
N TYR A 370 -11.79 2.86 15.45
CA TYR A 370 -10.35 2.92 15.74
C TYR A 370 -10.02 3.88 16.88
N VAL A 371 -10.68 5.03 16.91
CA VAL A 371 -10.55 6.01 17.99
C VAL A 371 -11.11 5.44 19.29
N GLU A 372 -12.26 4.78 19.22
CA GLU A 372 -12.89 4.13 20.37
C GLU A 372 -12.03 3.00 20.93
N ILE A 373 -11.48 2.11 20.08
CA ILE A 373 -10.57 1.05 20.53
C ILE A 373 -9.37 1.66 21.25
N ASN A 374 -8.75 2.69 20.67
CA ASN A 374 -7.58 3.33 21.27
C ASN A 374 -7.86 3.90 22.68
N ASN A 375 -9.11 4.25 22.96
CA ASN A 375 -9.57 4.71 24.27
C ASN A 375 -9.96 3.55 25.22
N VAL A 376 -10.45 2.44 24.68
CA VAL A 376 -10.89 1.27 25.45
C VAL A 376 -9.70 0.39 25.88
N VAL A 377 -8.69 0.22 25.02
CA VAL A 377 -7.55 -0.66 25.32
C VAL A 377 -6.52 0.05 26.21
N SER A 378 -6.06 -0.67 27.24
CA SER A 378 -5.03 -0.19 28.17
C SER A 378 -3.64 -0.22 27.53
N SER A 379 -2.75 0.66 27.98
CA SER A 379 -1.32 0.61 27.65
C SER A 379 -0.54 -0.47 28.42
N GLU A 380 -1.14 -1.07 29.43
CA GLU A 380 -0.51 -2.10 30.28
C GLU A 380 -0.49 -3.50 29.65
N TYR A 381 -1.37 -3.73 28.66
CA TYR A 381 -1.55 -5.04 28.04
C TYR A 381 -1.47 -4.93 26.53
N TRP A 382 -0.93 -5.96 25.89
CA TRP A 382 -0.91 -6.08 24.44
C TRP A 382 -2.30 -6.39 23.89
N SER A 383 -2.57 -5.87 22.69
CA SER A 383 -3.74 -6.23 21.90
C SER A 383 -3.30 -6.98 20.64
N LEU A 384 -3.88 -8.16 20.39
CA LEU A 384 -3.58 -8.96 19.21
C LEU A 384 -4.58 -8.63 18.09
N LEU A 385 -4.08 -8.19 16.94
CA LEU A 385 -4.88 -7.98 15.74
C LEU A 385 -5.09 -9.32 15.02
N ILE A 386 -6.33 -9.61 14.63
CA ILE A 386 -6.72 -10.88 14.05
C ILE A 386 -7.58 -10.64 12.79
N PRO A 387 -7.37 -11.38 11.68
CA PRO A 387 -6.44 -12.51 11.51
C PRO A 387 -4.98 -12.06 11.28
N LEU A 388 -4.03 -12.99 11.40
CA LEU A 388 -2.64 -12.73 10.98
C LEU A 388 -2.61 -12.43 9.49
N ARG A 389 -1.79 -11.44 9.09
CA ARG A 389 -1.56 -11.12 7.68
C ARG A 389 -0.12 -11.40 7.26
N GLU A 390 -0.02 -11.95 6.05
CA GLU A 390 1.25 -12.14 5.35
C GLU A 390 1.69 -10.88 4.61
N THR A 391 0.73 -10.07 4.16
CA THR A 391 0.98 -8.76 3.56
C THR A 391 -0.12 -7.79 3.96
N TYR A 392 0.27 -6.63 4.47
CA TYR A 392 -0.62 -5.49 4.61
C TYR A 392 -0.52 -4.68 3.33
N VAL A 393 -1.55 -4.71 2.48
CA VAL A 393 -1.59 -3.79 1.35
C VAL A 393 -2.27 -2.51 1.83
N SER A 394 -1.49 -1.44 1.93
CA SER A 394 -2.08 -0.11 2.18
C SER A 394 -2.59 0.41 0.84
N TYR A 395 -3.91 0.48 0.74
CA TYR A 395 -4.57 1.09 -0.40
C TYR A 395 -4.79 2.57 -0.11
N ASN A 396 -4.67 3.43 -1.12
CA ASN A 396 -5.38 4.71 -1.04
C ASN A 396 -6.89 4.45 -1.01
N LEU A 397 -7.66 5.52 -0.86
CA LEU A 397 -9.13 5.52 -0.94
C LEU A 397 -9.70 4.87 -2.23
N SER A 398 -8.85 4.50 -3.18
CA SER A 398 -9.16 4.10 -4.53
C SER A 398 -8.74 2.67 -4.88
N LYS A 399 -8.35 1.85 -3.89
CA LYS A 399 -7.84 0.48 -4.10
C LYS A 399 -6.61 0.40 -5.02
N ILE A 400 -5.88 1.51 -5.19
CA ILE A 400 -4.56 1.50 -5.81
C ILE A 400 -3.56 1.25 -4.68
N PRO A 401 -2.70 0.22 -4.77
CA PRO A 401 -1.66 -0.01 -3.78
C PRO A 401 -0.79 1.24 -3.68
N LEU A 402 -0.82 1.93 -2.55
CA LEU A 402 0.09 3.06 -2.28
C LEU A 402 1.48 2.52 -1.99
N ASN A 403 1.52 1.47 -1.16
CA ASN A 403 2.69 0.72 -0.73
C ASN A 403 2.24 -0.54 0.04
N ALA A 404 3.09 -1.58 0.09
CA ALA A 404 2.90 -2.70 1.01
C ALA A 404 3.40 -2.30 2.40
N GLY A 405 2.49 -2.22 3.39
CA GLY A 405 2.79 -1.72 4.71
C GLY A 405 1.71 -1.89 5.75
N ASN A 406 2.12 -2.22 6.98
CA ASN A 406 1.25 -2.30 8.16
C ASN A 406 1.06 -0.90 8.75
N PRO A 407 -0.14 -0.31 8.64
CA PRO A 407 -0.38 1.05 9.10
C PRO A 407 -0.71 1.12 10.60
N TYR A 408 -1.02 0.00 11.26
CA TYR A 408 -1.58 -0.01 12.61
C TYR A 408 -0.66 0.60 13.69
N PRO A 409 0.67 0.42 13.64
CA PRO A 409 1.58 1.13 14.55
C PRO A 409 1.53 2.66 14.44
N LEU A 410 1.06 3.21 13.31
CA LEU A 410 0.87 4.65 13.11
C LEU A 410 -0.53 5.12 13.53
N ILE A 411 -1.49 4.19 13.61
CA ILE A 411 -2.89 4.49 13.93
C ILE A 411 -3.12 4.43 15.44
N PHE A 412 -2.54 3.46 16.12
CA PHE A 412 -2.77 3.23 17.54
C PHE A 412 -1.63 3.76 18.41
N SER A 413 -2.02 4.46 19.47
CA SER A 413 -1.11 4.90 20.53
C SER A 413 -0.83 3.83 21.59
N LYS A 414 -1.41 2.64 21.43
CA LYS A 414 -1.44 1.54 22.39
C LYS A 414 -0.69 0.32 21.83
N PRO A 415 -0.14 -0.56 22.69
CA PRO A 415 0.65 -1.70 22.25
C PRO A 415 -0.19 -2.72 21.49
N ILE A 416 0.12 -2.90 20.20
CA ILE A 416 -0.61 -3.79 19.29
C ILE A 416 0.35 -4.75 18.59
N ILE A 417 -0.05 -6.02 18.57
CA ILE A 417 0.59 -7.09 17.81
C ILE A 417 -0.20 -7.25 16.51
N SER A 418 0.37 -6.76 15.42
CA SER A 418 -0.21 -6.82 14.08
C SER A 418 0.60 -7.68 13.10
N GLY A 419 1.60 -8.45 13.55
CA GLY A 419 2.34 -9.35 12.64
C GLY A 419 3.35 -8.64 11.74
N LEU A 420 3.36 -8.98 10.44
CA LEU A 420 4.31 -8.40 9.47
C LEU A 420 4.10 -6.89 9.31
N GLY A 421 5.17 -6.13 9.15
CA GLY A 421 5.08 -4.71 8.82
C GLY A 421 5.17 -4.43 7.32
N THR A 422 5.63 -3.24 6.94
CA THR A 422 6.11 -2.98 5.56
C THR A 422 7.32 -3.87 5.24
N GLU A 423 7.71 -3.96 3.98
CA GLU A 423 9.01 -4.52 3.57
C GLU A 423 10.22 -3.89 4.31
N TYR A 424 10.05 -2.70 4.87
CA TYR A 424 11.05 -1.94 5.64
C TYR A 424 10.90 -2.00 7.17
N VAL A 425 9.85 -2.66 7.67
CA VAL A 425 9.56 -2.77 9.11
C VAL A 425 9.15 -4.22 9.36
N GLN A 426 10.12 -5.11 9.50
CA GLN A 426 9.83 -6.48 9.91
C GLN A 426 9.84 -6.56 11.43
N SER A 427 8.81 -7.19 12.01
CA SER A 427 8.85 -7.51 13.43
C SER A 427 10.03 -8.44 13.70
N GLN A 428 10.91 -8.06 14.63
CA GLN A 428 12.05 -8.90 15.06
C GLN A 428 11.58 -10.22 15.69
N ASN A 429 10.31 -10.31 16.08
CA ASN A 429 9.71 -11.46 16.74
C ASN A 429 8.61 -12.11 15.88
N LEU A 430 8.77 -12.09 14.55
CA LEU A 430 7.76 -12.64 13.64
C LEU A 430 7.41 -14.11 13.95
N ASP A 431 8.41 -14.93 14.25
CA ASP A 431 8.19 -16.34 14.58
C ASP A 431 7.36 -16.53 15.86
N LEU A 432 7.57 -15.66 16.85
CA LEU A 432 6.74 -15.65 18.06
C LEU A 432 5.29 -15.26 17.72
N ILE A 433 5.11 -14.24 16.89
CA ILE A 433 3.76 -13.81 16.46
C ILE A 433 3.05 -14.93 15.70
N LYS A 434 3.74 -15.59 14.76
CA LYS A 434 3.20 -16.76 14.03
C LYS A 434 2.78 -17.86 15.00
N LYS A 435 3.63 -18.21 15.97
CA LYS A 435 3.29 -19.19 17.01
C LYS A 435 2.09 -18.78 17.86
N ILE A 436 1.97 -17.50 18.22
CA ILE A 436 0.79 -16.99 18.95
C ILE A 436 -0.49 -17.23 18.14
N HIS A 437 -0.46 -16.96 16.84
CA HIS A 437 -1.61 -17.22 15.96
C HIS A 437 -1.87 -18.72 15.73
N GLU A 438 -0.84 -19.56 15.58
CA GLU A 438 -0.98 -21.02 15.51
C GLU A 438 -1.66 -21.59 16.76
N ILE A 439 -1.34 -21.05 17.94
CA ILE A 439 -1.97 -21.44 19.21
C ILE A 439 -3.46 -21.09 19.21
N MET A 440 -3.83 -19.96 18.61
CA MET A 440 -5.23 -19.56 18.47
C MET A 440 -6.03 -20.47 17.53
N LEU A 441 -5.38 -21.09 16.54
CA LEU A 441 -6.02 -21.98 15.55
C LEU A 441 -6.16 -23.43 16.01
N ASN A 442 -5.19 -23.92 16.79
CA ASN A 442 -5.12 -25.34 17.11
C ASN A 442 -6.06 -25.73 18.26
N LYS A 443 -7.06 -26.59 17.96
CA LYS A 443 -7.79 -27.34 18.97
C LYS A 443 -6.84 -28.31 19.67
N ARG A 444 -6.32 -27.93 20.83
CA ARG A 444 -5.44 -28.81 21.62
C ARG A 444 -6.26 -29.83 22.40
N TYR A 445 -6.31 -31.05 21.87
CA TYR A 445 -6.79 -32.23 22.58
C TYR A 445 -5.63 -32.88 23.33
N VAL A 446 -5.82 -33.15 24.62
CA VAL A 446 -4.83 -33.88 25.44
C VAL A 446 -5.42 -35.22 25.83
N ASN A 447 -4.70 -36.33 25.58
CA ASN A 447 -5.11 -37.66 26.04
C ASN A 447 -4.99 -37.70 27.57
N ILE A 448 -6.14 -37.69 28.23
CA ILE A 448 -6.33 -37.70 29.68
C ILE A 448 -6.53 -39.11 30.26
N ALA A 449 -6.70 -40.15 29.45
CA ALA A 449 -6.86 -41.53 29.93
C ALA A 449 -5.76 -41.97 30.93
N PRO A 450 -4.47 -41.66 30.70
CA PRO A 450 -3.38 -42.11 31.60
C PRO A 450 -3.31 -41.36 32.93
N TYR A 451 -4.08 -40.28 33.09
CA TYR A 451 -4.23 -39.59 34.38
C TYR A 451 -5.37 -40.18 35.23
N GLY A 452 -6.11 -41.15 34.69
CA GLY A 452 -7.14 -41.89 35.40
C GLY A 452 -6.63 -43.24 35.91
N THR A 453 -7.50 -43.97 36.60
CA THR A 453 -7.29 -45.37 36.98
C THR A 453 -8.30 -46.22 36.22
N ALA A 454 -7.84 -47.28 35.54
CA ALA A 454 -8.72 -48.16 34.79
C ALA A 454 -9.15 -49.37 35.61
N SER A 455 -10.43 -49.73 35.51
CA SER A 455 -11.02 -50.95 36.05
C SER A 455 -11.85 -51.66 34.98
N ALA A 456 -12.08 -52.96 35.11
CA ALA A 456 -12.87 -53.73 34.15
C ALA A 456 -13.75 -54.78 34.85
N SER A 457 -14.75 -55.29 34.14
CA SER A 457 -15.61 -56.40 34.61
C SER A 457 -14.82 -57.67 34.89
N SER A 458 -13.79 -57.94 34.08
CA SER A 458 -12.92 -59.10 34.23
C SER A 458 -11.60 -58.88 33.49
N ASN A 459 -10.60 -59.71 33.81
CA ASN A 459 -9.36 -59.83 33.06
C ASN A 459 -9.18 -61.29 32.64
N GLN A 460 -8.59 -61.53 31.46
CA GLN A 460 -8.28 -62.87 30.96
C GLN A 460 -7.31 -63.60 31.91
N ASN A 461 -6.34 -62.86 32.46
CA ASN A 461 -5.39 -63.30 33.48
C ASN A 461 -4.79 -62.06 34.18
N GLU A 462 -3.95 -62.27 35.21
CA GLU A 462 -3.35 -61.18 35.99
C GLU A 462 -2.42 -60.27 35.17
N THR A 463 -1.83 -60.77 34.08
CA THR A 463 -0.89 -60.01 33.24
C THR A 463 -1.57 -59.10 32.23
N LEU A 464 -2.89 -59.20 32.03
CA LEU A 464 -3.66 -58.44 31.04
C LEU A 464 -4.68 -57.53 31.74
N SER A 465 -4.19 -56.71 32.67
CA SER A 465 -5.03 -55.82 33.49
C SER A 465 -5.58 -54.62 32.72
N SER A 466 -6.67 -54.03 33.20
CA SER A 466 -7.32 -52.84 32.59
C SER A 466 -6.42 -51.63 32.46
N ASN A 467 -5.41 -51.46 33.33
CA ASN A 467 -4.48 -50.33 33.26
C ASN A 467 -3.56 -50.38 32.04
N LEU A 468 -3.36 -51.57 31.45
CA LEU A 468 -2.58 -51.73 30.21
C LEU A 468 -3.31 -51.18 28.98
N ALA A 469 -4.59 -50.83 29.08
CA ALA A 469 -5.30 -50.15 28.02
C ALA A 469 -5.25 -48.62 28.15
N ILE A 470 -4.54 -48.06 29.14
CA ILE A 470 -4.44 -46.61 29.34
C ILE A 470 -3.01 -46.16 29.67
N ASP A 471 -2.01 -46.99 29.38
CA ASP A 471 -0.62 -46.75 29.77
C ASP A 471 0.21 -46.04 28.68
N ARG A 472 -0.39 -45.79 27.50
CA ARG A 472 0.24 -45.24 26.30
C ARG A 472 1.26 -46.18 25.64
N ASP A 473 1.31 -47.46 25.98
CA ASP A 473 2.12 -48.46 25.30
C ASP A 473 1.25 -49.32 24.37
N TYR A 474 1.33 -49.04 23.07
CA TYR A 474 0.58 -49.77 22.04
C TYR A 474 1.00 -51.25 21.87
N ASN A 475 1.92 -51.76 22.70
CA ASN A 475 2.34 -53.16 22.74
C ASN A 475 1.86 -53.91 23.99
N THR A 476 1.18 -53.25 24.93
CA THR A 476 0.51 -53.86 26.08
C THR A 476 -1.00 -53.79 25.88
N ARG A 477 -1.76 -54.74 26.45
CA ARG A 477 -3.21 -54.79 26.25
C ARG A 477 -3.97 -55.25 27.48
N TRP A 478 -5.18 -54.75 27.62
CA TRP A 478 -6.22 -55.38 28.42
C TRP A 478 -6.94 -56.44 27.59
N ALA A 479 -7.34 -57.55 28.22
CA ALA A 479 -8.33 -58.45 27.66
C ALA A 479 -9.26 -58.99 28.74
N SER A 480 -10.52 -59.19 28.37
CA SER A 480 -11.55 -59.75 29.25
C SER A 480 -11.50 -61.28 29.34
N ALA A 481 -12.19 -61.84 30.33
CA ALA A 481 -12.55 -63.25 30.32
C ALA A 481 -13.47 -63.58 29.11
N PRO A 482 -13.56 -64.86 28.66
CA PRO A 482 -14.39 -65.30 27.54
C PRO A 482 -15.89 -65.35 27.90
N SER A 483 -16.48 -64.18 28.14
CA SER A 483 -17.91 -64.00 28.30
C SER A 483 -18.33 -62.60 27.86
N MET A 484 -19.61 -62.41 27.56
CA MET A 484 -20.23 -61.12 27.25
C MET A 484 -21.51 -60.96 28.09
N PRO A 485 -21.89 -59.75 28.52
CA PRO A 485 -21.22 -58.47 28.29
C PRO A 485 -19.96 -58.27 29.15
N GLN A 486 -19.08 -57.36 28.72
CA GLN A 486 -17.88 -56.93 29.45
C GLN A 486 -17.82 -55.41 29.46
N TRP A 487 -17.12 -54.81 30.42
CA TRP A 487 -16.90 -53.37 30.45
C TRP A 487 -15.50 -53.01 30.89
N ILE A 488 -15.03 -51.85 30.42
CA ILE A 488 -13.84 -51.16 30.93
C ILE A 488 -14.24 -49.73 31.31
N GLU A 489 -13.70 -49.25 32.44
CA GLU A 489 -13.99 -47.95 33.03
C GLU A 489 -12.69 -47.23 33.37
N ILE A 490 -12.63 -45.92 33.09
CA ILE A 490 -11.60 -45.00 33.55
C ILE A 490 -12.24 -44.07 34.57
N ALA A 491 -11.62 -43.93 35.75
CA ALA A 491 -12.01 -42.96 36.77
C ALA A 491 -10.91 -41.93 37.00
N TRP A 492 -11.27 -40.65 37.05
CA TRP A 492 -10.38 -39.52 37.34
C TRP A 492 -10.69 -38.91 38.72
N ASN A 493 -9.66 -38.36 39.37
CA ASN A 493 -9.80 -37.71 40.68
C ASN A 493 -10.46 -36.33 40.63
N SER A 494 -10.61 -35.76 39.42
CA SER A 494 -11.27 -34.48 39.18
C SER A 494 -12.07 -34.51 37.87
N THR A 495 -13.09 -33.66 37.77
CA THR A 495 -13.92 -33.55 36.56
C THR A 495 -13.07 -33.17 35.35
N GLN A 496 -13.28 -33.91 34.26
CA GLN A 496 -12.63 -33.70 32.96
C GLN A 496 -13.68 -33.26 31.92
N GLU A 497 -13.27 -32.45 30.94
CA GLU A 497 -14.09 -31.99 29.82
C GLU A 497 -13.90 -32.89 28.59
N LEU A 498 -14.51 -34.08 28.61
CA LEU A 498 -14.28 -35.13 27.62
C LEU A 498 -14.84 -34.74 26.24
N SER A 499 -13.99 -34.74 25.21
CA SER A 499 -14.32 -34.22 23.87
C SER A 499 -14.16 -35.23 22.74
N LYS A 500 -13.24 -36.20 22.90
CA LYS A 500 -12.99 -37.27 21.92
C LYS A 500 -12.61 -38.57 22.64
N ILE A 501 -13.00 -39.71 22.07
CA ILE A 501 -12.51 -41.04 22.47
C ILE A 501 -11.93 -41.73 21.24
N ARG A 502 -10.86 -42.51 21.43
CA ARG A 502 -10.35 -43.47 20.46
C ARG A 502 -10.12 -44.80 21.15
N ILE A 503 -10.58 -45.87 20.53
CA ILE A 503 -10.37 -47.24 21.02
C ILE A 503 -9.45 -47.92 20.02
N ILE A 504 -8.42 -48.63 20.48
CA ILE A 504 -7.51 -49.40 19.65
C ILE A 504 -7.65 -50.86 20.08
N PHE A 505 -8.47 -51.60 19.36
CA PHE A 505 -8.73 -53.01 19.61
C PHE A 505 -7.60 -53.92 19.12
N GLU A 506 -7.46 -55.09 19.75
CA GLU A 506 -6.79 -56.25 19.17
C GLU A 506 -7.76 -57.01 18.22
N SER A 507 -7.35 -58.15 17.69
CA SER A 507 -8.18 -59.07 16.91
C SER A 507 -9.49 -59.46 17.61
N ALA A 508 -9.53 -59.49 18.94
CA ALA A 508 -10.75 -59.68 19.72
C ALA A 508 -11.48 -58.35 19.98
N PHE A 509 -11.92 -57.68 18.91
CA PHE A 509 -12.68 -56.44 18.99
C PHE A 509 -14.19 -56.67 19.22
N ALA A 510 -14.88 -55.65 19.73
CA ALA A 510 -16.33 -55.67 19.91
C ALA A 510 -17.07 -55.15 18.66
N ASN A 511 -18.18 -55.81 18.29
CA ASN A 511 -19.11 -55.32 17.28
C ASN A 511 -20.13 -54.34 17.87
N ASP A 512 -20.69 -54.68 19.04
CA ASP A 512 -21.74 -53.88 19.67
C ASP A 512 -21.29 -53.44 21.05
N TYR A 513 -21.36 -52.13 21.31
CA TYR A 513 -20.95 -51.54 22.59
C TYR A 513 -21.54 -50.16 22.80
N VAL A 514 -21.56 -49.74 24.07
CA VAL A 514 -22.10 -48.46 24.50
C VAL A 514 -21.01 -47.67 25.21
N ILE A 515 -20.85 -46.40 24.84
CA ILE A 515 -19.96 -45.44 25.51
C ILE A 515 -20.81 -44.61 26.46
N GLU A 516 -20.41 -44.58 27.73
CA GLU A 516 -21.17 -44.00 28.83
C GLU A 516 -20.27 -43.06 29.67
N THR A 517 -20.85 -41.97 30.17
CA THR A 517 -20.17 -41.04 31.09
C THR A 517 -20.94 -40.93 32.41
N TRP A 518 -20.27 -40.44 33.45
CA TRP A 518 -20.88 -40.29 34.77
C TRP A 518 -21.32 -38.85 35.02
N ASN A 519 -22.61 -38.66 35.29
CA ASN A 519 -23.17 -37.32 35.56
C ASN A 519 -23.09 -36.89 37.04
N GLY A 520 -22.48 -37.71 37.90
CA GLY A 520 -22.43 -37.50 39.35
C GLY A 520 -23.31 -38.48 40.14
N THR A 521 -24.36 -39.03 39.53
CA THR A 521 -25.33 -39.92 40.21
C THR A 521 -25.66 -41.21 39.44
N CYS A 522 -25.62 -41.19 38.11
CA CYS A 522 -25.85 -42.35 37.27
C CYS A 522 -24.99 -42.33 36.00
N TRP A 523 -24.95 -43.48 35.31
CA TRP A 523 -24.33 -43.61 33.99
C TRP A 523 -25.28 -43.08 32.91
N GLU A 524 -24.77 -42.21 32.06
CA GLU A 524 -25.48 -41.68 30.90
C GLU A 524 -24.90 -42.23 29.62
N LYS A 525 -25.77 -42.82 28.79
CA LYS A 525 -25.40 -43.28 27.45
C LYS A 525 -25.11 -42.09 26.55
N GLN A 526 -23.90 -42.04 26.01
CA GLN A 526 -23.49 -41.03 25.05
C GLN A 526 -23.56 -41.54 23.61
N ILE A 527 -23.01 -42.73 23.35
CA ILE A 527 -22.93 -43.31 22.01
C ILE A 527 -23.26 -44.80 22.09
N GLU A 528 -24.13 -45.28 21.19
CA GLU A 528 -24.40 -46.70 20.98
C GLU A 528 -23.85 -47.11 19.61
N VAL A 529 -23.00 -48.14 19.61
CA VAL A 529 -22.33 -48.67 18.42
C VAL A 529 -22.86 -50.07 18.16
N ARG A 530 -23.24 -50.34 16.91
CA ARG A 530 -23.67 -51.66 16.45
C ARG A 530 -22.93 -52.04 15.18
N ASN A 531 -22.64 -53.32 15.01
CA ASN A 531 -21.94 -53.89 13.84
C ASN A 531 -20.61 -53.20 13.52
N ASN A 532 -19.86 -52.77 14.53
CA ASN A 532 -18.52 -52.23 14.33
C ASN A 532 -17.63 -53.24 13.59
N THR A 533 -16.87 -52.75 12.61
CA THR A 533 -15.84 -53.50 11.87
C THR A 533 -14.45 -52.84 11.94
N SER A 534 -14.33 -51.72 12.65
CA SER A 534 -13.06 -50.98 12.81
C SER A 534 -12.30 -51.45 14.03
N LEU A 535 -10.99 -51.65 13.88
CA LEU A 535 -10.06 -51.89 14.98
C LEU A 535 -9.65 -50.59 15.69
N GLN A 536 -9.83 -49.43 15.04
CA GLN A 536 -9.42 -48.14 15.61
C GLN A 536 -10.53 -47.07 15.49
N PRO A 537 -11.73 -47.30 16.04
CA PRO A 537 -12.79 -46.31 15.95
C PRO A 537 -12.49 -45.07 16.79
N GLU A 538 -12.90 -43.92 16.25
CA GLU A 538 -12.85 -42.62 16.93
C GLU A 538 -14.26 -42.04 17.06
N TYR A 539 -14.51 -41.37 18.19
CA TYR A 539 -15.79 -40.77 18.53
C TYR A 539 -15.60 -39.34 18.99
N PHE A 540 -16.31 -38.41 18.38
CA PHE A 540 -16.30 -36.98 18.73
C PHE A 540 -17.63 -36.61 19.38
N PHE A 541 -17.56 -35.92 20.52
CA PHE A 541 -18.74 -35.35 21.16
C PHE A 541 -19.05 -33.97 20.55
N GLN A 542 -20.34 -33.67 20.37
CA GLN A 542 -20.75 -32.37 19.81
C GLN A 542 -20.38 -31.19 20.73
N GLN A 543 -20.34 -31.43 22.04
CA GLN A 543 -19.85 -30.51 23.07
C GLN A 543 -19.01 -31.30 24.08
N PRO A 544 -17.99 -30.69 24.73
CA PRO A 544 -17.26 -31.33 25.82
C PRO A 544 -18.22 -31.79 26.93
N ILE A 545 -18.04 -33.01 27.41
CA ILE A 545 -18.86 -33.62 28.45
C ILE A 545 -18.11 -33.56 29.77
N PRO A 546 -18.58 -32.79 30.77
CA PRO A 546 -18.00 -32.79 32.10
C PRO A 546 -18.28 -34.14 32.78
N THR A 547 -17.23 -34.90 33.08
CA THR A 547 -17.36 -36.21 33.73
C THR A 547 -16.16 -36.55 34.61
N THR A 548 -16.37 -37.34 35.66
CA THR A 548 -15.29 -37.95 36.45
C THR A 548 -15.01 -39.40 36.04
N LYS A 549 -15.86 -40.00 35.19
CA LYS A 549 -15.70 -41.38 34.73
C LYS A 549 -16.13 -41.60 33.29
N LEU A 550 -15.47 -42.53 32.62
CA LEU A 550 -15.81 -43.02 31.29
C LEU A 550 -15.95 -44.54 31.36
N ARG A 551 -17.04 -45.10 30.81
CA ARG A 551 -17.23 -46.54 30.70
C ARG A 551 -17.55 -46.92 29.26
N ILE A 552 -17.01 -48.06 28.83
CA ILE A 552 -17.40 -48.71 27.59
C ILE A 552 -17.95 -50.09 27.94
N THR A 553 -19.24 -50.30 27.66
CA THR A 553 -19.94 -51.57 27.89
C THR A 553 -20.06 -52.32 26.58
N PHE A 554 -19.27 -53.39 26.41
CA PHE A 554 -19.28 -54.26 25.25
C PHE A 554 -20.36 -55.34 25.40
N THR A 555 -21.25 -55.42 24.42
CA THR A 555 -22.41 -56.33 24.46
C THR A 555 -22.31 -57.46 23.45
N LYS A 556 -21.54 -57.29 22.36
CA LYS A 556 -21.28 -58.33 21.37
C LYS A 556 -19.84 -58.26 20.85
N ALA A 557 -19.13 -59.39 20.90
CA ALA A 557 -17.78 -59.56 20.36
C ALA A 557 -17.80 -60.15 18.94
N SER A 558 -16.70 -59.98 18.20
CA SER A 558 -16.56 -60.47 16.81
C SER A 558 -16.51 -62.00 16.69
N VAL A 559 -15.47 -62.63 17.23
CA VAL A 559 -15.21 -64.07 17.01
C VAL A 559 -14.86 -64.81 18.30
N PHE A 560 -14.22 -64.15 19.27
CA PHE A 560 -13.59 -64.81 20.42
C PHE A 560 -14.46 -64.84 21.69
N ASN A 561 -15.68 -64.31 21.64
CA ASN A 561 -16.56 -64.12 22.80
C ASN A 561 -15.88 -63.40 23.99
N MET A 562 -14.96 -62.49 23.69
CA MET A 562 -14.19 -61.65 24.61
C MET A 562 -13.81 -60.33 23.93
N VAL A 563 -13.30 -59.36 24.68
CA VAL A 563 -12.80 -58.09 24.16
C VAL A 563 -11.36 -57.85 24.59
N SER A 564 -10.55 -57.32 23.68
CA SER A 564 -9.14 -57.01 23.89
C SER A 564 -8.78 -55.66 23.27
N ILE A 565 -8.11 -54.81 24.04
CA ILE A 565 -7.81 -53.41 23.72
C ILE A 565 -6.34 -53.14 24.01
N TRP A 566 -5.61 -52.68 22.98
CA TRP A 566 -4.26 -52.14 23.11
C TRP A 566 -4.28 -50.79 23.82
N GLU A 567 -5.15 -49.86 23.40
CA GLU A 567 -5.24 -48.55 24.06
C GLU A 567 -6.66 -47.96 23.98
N LEU A 568 -7.12 -47.37 25.08
CA LEU A 568 -8.32 -46.58 25.23
C LEU A 568 -7.89 -45.13 25.52
N GLU A 569 -7.96 -44.30 24.51
CA GLU A 569 -7.59 -42.89 24.60
C GLU A 569 -8.83 -42.02 24.83
N ALA A 570 -8.80 -41.20 25.86
CA ALA A 570 -9.84 -40.23 26.19
C ALA A 570 -9.24 -38.84 26.11
N TYR A 571 -9.83 -37.92 25.37
CA TYR A 571 -9.25 -36.60 25.08
C TYR A 571 -10.09 -35.48 25.64
N ALA A 572 -9.46 -34.57 26.39
CA ALA A 572 -10.07 -33.30 26.78
C ALA A 572 -9.62 -32.16 25.85
N GLN A 573 -10.55 -31.28 25.48
CA GLN A 573 -10.21 -30.02 24.83
C GLN A 573 -9.66 -29.06 25.88
N THR A 574 -8.40 -28.64 25.75
CA THR A 574 -7.80 -27.74 26.74
C THR A 574 -8.31 -26.31 26.56
N GLU A 575 -8.75 -25.68 27.66
CA GLU A 575 -9.11 -24.25 27.76
C GLU A 575 -7.88 -23.30 27.64
N GLY A 576 -6.77 -23.74 27.02
CA GLY A 576 -5.45 -23.15 27.25
C GLY A 576 -5.11 -21.86 26.52
N VAL A 577 -5.96 -21.35 25.64
CA VAL A 577 -5.59 -20.23 24.76
C VAL A 577 -5.59 -18.89 25.50
N SER A 578 -6.65 -18.51 26.22
CA SER A 578 -6.69 -17.22 26.94
C SER A 578 -5.66 -17.12 28.05
N LYS A 579 -5.47 -18.20 28.84
CA LYS A 579 -4.46 -18.23 29.90
C LYS A 579 -3.06 -18.07 29.33
N PHE A 580 -2.75 -18.73 28.22
CA PHE A 580 -1.45 -18.58 27.55
C PHE A 580 -1.26 -17.16 27.00
N LEU A 581 -2.29 -16.57 26.36
CA LEU A 581 -2.24 -15.17 25.95
C LEU A 581 -2.04 -14.22 27.14
N GLY A 582 -2.73 -14.47 28.26
CA GLY A 582 -2.57 -13.72 29.50
C GLY A 582 -1.15 -13.76 30.05
N ILE A 583 -0.49 -14.93 30.03
CA ILE A 583 0.94 -15.07 30.40
C ILE A 583 1.84 -14.21 29.51
N LEU A 584 1.48 -14.05 28.23
CA LEU A 584 2.19 -13.16 27.30
C LEU A 584 1.79 -11.69 27.45
N GLY A 585 0.93 -11.34 28.42
CA GLY A 585 0.40 -10.00 28.61
C GLY A 585 -0.60 -9.56 27.53
N ILE A 586 -1.16 -10.49 26.76
CA ILE A 586 -2.13 -10.21 25.70
C ILE A 586 -3.53 -10.30 26.29
N LYS A 587 -4.19 -9.14 26.40
CA LYS A 587 -5.53 -8.99 27.00
C LYS A 587 -6.63 -8.88 25.97
N TYR A 588 -6.36 -8.16 24.89
CA TYR A 588 -7.38 -7.76 23.92
C TYR A 588 -7.19 -8.50 22.60
N LEU A 589 -8.29 -8.96 22.00
CA LEU A 589 -8.31 -9.43 20.62
C LEU A 589 -9.11 -8.46 19.78
N ILE A 590 -8.46 -7.85 18.80
CA ILE A 590 -9.06 -6.89 17.88
C ILE A 590 -9.35 -7.65 16.59
N LEU A 591 -10.62 -7.91 16.33
CA LEU A 591 -11.06 -8.60 15.13
C LEU A 591 -11.33 -7.61 14.00
N GLU A 592 -10.64 -7.77 12.89
CA GLU A 592 -10.89 -7.03 11.66
C GLU A 592 -11.90 -7.74 10.75
N LYS A 593 -12.62 -6.94 9.97
CA LYS A 593 -13.49 -7.40 8.91
C LYS A 593 -12.66 -7.95 7.74
N CYS A 594 -13.27 -8.83 6.95
CA CYS A 594 -12.56 -9.64 5.95
C CYS A 594 -11.94 -8.77 4.84
N LEU A 595 -10.66 -8.42 5.03
CA LEU A 595 -9.80 -7.80 4.02
C LEU A 595 -9.55 -8.80 2.88
N ILE A 596 -9.92 -8.40 1.66
CA ILE A 596 -10.00 -9.27 0.46
C ILE A 596 -8.68 -9.98 0.10
N LEU A 597 -7.51 -9.56 0.61
CA LEU A 597 -6.20 -10.16 0.30
C LEU A 597 -5.23 -10.18 1.51
N GLY A 598 -4.36 -11.20 1.55
CA GLY A 598 -3.20 -11.26 2.46
C GLY A 598 -3.42 -11.88 3.85
N LYS A 599 -4.59 -12.48 4.13
CA LYS A 599 -4.84 -13.23 5.37
C LYS A 599 -4.10 -14.58 5.35
N ALA A 600 -3.47 -14.95 6.47
CA ALA A 600 -2.82 -16.25 6.61
C ALA A 600 -3.82 -17.40 6.84
N TYR A 601 -5.02 -17.09 7.35
CA TYR A 601 -6.09 -18.05 7.65
C TYR A 601 -7.45 -17.34 7.74
N ASP A 602 -8.55 -18.10 7.74
CA ASP A 602 -9.89 -17.54 7.94
C ASP A 602 -10.24 -17.35 9.42
N VAL A 603 -10.85 -16.22 9.77
CA VAL A 603 -11.28 -15.92 11.15
C VAL A 603 -12.25 -16.99 11.67
N SER A 604 -13.06 -17.59 10.80
CA SER A 604 -13.99 -18.67 11.20
C SER A 604 -13.28 -19.87 11.86
N GLU A 605 -12.00 -20.06 11.58
CA GLU A 605 -11.18 -21.14 12.15
C GLU A 605 -10.82 -20.93 13.63
N LEU A 606 -10.91 -19.69 14.14
CA LEU A 606 -10.45 -19.33 15.49
C LEU A 606 -11.43 -19.70 16.62
N HIS A 607 -12.66 -20.13 16.30
CA HIS A 607 -13.68 -20.57 17.26
C HIS A 607 -13.83 -19.69 18.54
N ILE A 608 -13.57 -18.38 18.46
CA ILE A 608 -13.46 -17.47 19.62
C ILE A 608 -14.73 -17.47 20.48
N ASN A 609 -15.90 -17.48 19.82
CA ASN A 609 -17.21 -17.46 20.49
C ASN A 609 -17.56 -18.76 21.26
N GLN A 610 -16.86 -19.86 21.01
CA GLN A 610 -17.11 -21.15 21.68
C GLN A 610 -16.23 -21.35 22.92
N SER A 611 -15.25 -20.48 23.13
CA SER A 611 -14.38 -20.54 24.30
C SER A 611 -14.96 -19.68 25.43
N LYS A 612 -15.18 -20.24 26.63
CA LYS A 612 -15.59 -19.50 27.86
C LYS A 612 -14.57 -18.45 28.34
N ASN A 613 -13.56 -18.19 27.51
CA ASN A 613 -12.28 -17.62 27.83
C ASN A 613 -12.08 -16.21 27.27
N PHE A 614 -12.95 -15.80 26.34
CA PHE A 614 -12.97 -14.46 25.76
C PHE A 614 -14.38 -13.87 25.87
N ILE A 615 -14.48 -12.66 26.43
CA ILE A 615 -15.72 -11.89 26.51
C ILE A 615 -15.73 -10.86 25.39
N LEU A 616 -16.83 -10.80 24.64
CA LEU A 616 -17.08 -9.72 23.69
C LEU A 616 -17.32 -8.41 24.47
N ILE A 617 -16.43 -7.44 24.32
CA ILE A 617 -16.58 -6.10 24.90
C ILE A 617 -17.47 -5.23 24.01
N LYS A 618 -17.16 -5.24 22.71
CA LYS A 618 -17.79 -4.36 21.75
C LYS A 618 -17.86 -5.01 20.39
N GLU A 619 -18.96 -4.77 19.70
CA GLU A 619 -19.17 -5.13 18.31
C GLU A 619 -19.55 -3.87 17.55
N TRP A 620 -18.92 -3.66 16.41
CA TRP A 620 -19.23 -2.56 15.54
C TRP A 620 -20.05 -3.07 14.37
N ASN A 621 -21.28 -2.56 14.27
CA ASN A 621 -22.10 -2.71 13.06
C ASN A 621 -21.72 -1.65 12.03
N GLU A 622 -20.41 -1.45 11.83
CA GLU A 622 -19.95 -0.62 10.73
C GLU A 622 -20.40 -1.30 9.43
N ILE A 623 -21.27 -0.61 8.69
CA ILE A 623 -21.64 -0.99 7.34
C ILE A 623 -20.33 -1.22 6.59
N ASP A 624 -20.20 -2.35 5.89
CA ASP A 624 -19.20 -2.47 4.84
C ASP A 624 -19.47 -1.32 3.89
N LEU A 625 -18.76 -0.22 4.05
CA LEU A 625 -18.84 0.89 3.12
C LEU A 625 -18.09 0.39 1.88
N TYR A 626 -18.81 -0.41 1.08
CA TYR A 626 -18.40 -1.13 -0.12
C TYR A 626 -17.06 -1.85 -0.02
N ASP A 627 -17.03 -2.91 0.80
CA ASP A 627 -15.80 -3.65 1.10
C ASP A 627 -14.71 -2.73 1.67
N ASN A 628 -15.04 -1.93 2.69
CA ASN A 628 -13.99 -1.30 3.49
C ASN A 628 -13.29 -2.41 4.26
N THR A 629 -12.24 -2.91 3.63
CA THR A 629 -11.49 -4.06 4.08
C THR A 629 -10.93 -3.80 5.51
N HIS A 630 -10.62 -2.56 5.86
CA HIS A 630 -10.04 -2.19 7.16
C HIS A 630 -11.07 -1.88 8.27
N ALA A 631 -12.33 -2.32 8.17
CA ALA A 631 -13.29 -2.07 9.25
C ALA A 631 -13.02 -3.00 10.45
N LEU A 632 -13.16 -2.47 11.67
CA LEU A 632 -13.12 -3.28 12.88
C LEU A 632 -14.47 -3.96 13.06
N GLN A 633 -14.47 -5.24 13.41
CA GLN A 633 -15.69 -6.01 13.59
C GLN A 633 -16.02 -6.18 15.07
N LYS A 634 -15.08 -6.70 15.85
CA LYS A 634 -15.31 -7.04 17.27
C LYS A 634 -14.07 -6.80 18.11
N LEU A 635 -14.28 -6.51 19.38
CA LEU A 635 -13.24 -6.45 20.41
C LEU A 635 -13.58 -7.45 21.50
N TYR A 636 -12.67 -8.38 21.73
CA TYR A 636 -12.77 -9.33 22.82
C TYR A 636 -11.72 -9.06 23.89
N THR A 637 -11.99 -9.49 25.11
CA THR A 637 -11.01 -9.53 26.20
C THR A 637 -10.90 -10.92 26.80
N ALA A 638 -9.68 -11.32 27.13
CA ALA A 638 -9.41 -12.53 27.89
C ALA A 638 -9.93 -12.39 29.33
N THR A 639 -10.58 -13.44 29.84
CA THR A 639 -11.11 -13.48 31.22
C THR A 639 -10.08 -13.87 32.27
N ASN A 640 -9.05 -14.61 31.87
CA ASN A 640 -8.01 -15.16 32.74
C ASN A 640 -6.65 -14.57 32.40
N ILE A 641 -6.38 -13.37 32.91
CA ILE A 641 -5.09 -12.71 32.81
C ILE A 641 -4.46 -12.81 34.19
N LEU A 642 -3.40 -13.60 34.28
CA LEU A 642 -2.64 -13.82 35.52
C LEU A 642 -1.95 -12.55 35.98
#